data_AF-A0A973D7T4-F1
#
_entry.id   AF-A0A973D7T4-F1
#
_cell.length_a   1.000
_cell.length_b   1.000
_cell.length_c   1.000
_cell.angle_alpha   90.00
_cell.angle_beta   90.00
_cell.angle_gamma   90.00
#
_symmetry.space_group_name_H-M   'P 1'
#
loop_
_entity.id
_entity.type
_entity.pdbx_description
1 polymer ?
#
loop_
_entity_poly.entity_id
_entity_poly.type
_entity_poly.pdbx_seq_one_letter_code
_entity_poly.pdbx_strand_id
1 'polypeptide(L)'
;FIRGIYSTRQLQTVLGEFWENHFTTDEEKLRDLIRNARNRYGFRILGSNTASRMHSSTLEFEEYDFFRNNALGYFGDLLMSSATSVPMLVYLDNILNFAAEPNENYAREILELHSLGVDNGYTQTDIEEVARVFTGWTVTRIPNEMIQEFPDYITDPVTTDHHSWVTTELVAIGEDWNYFKGTQEPTPDVLGAPTTAWTELGYDDSNWLTGPTGIGMGDGDDATVLNDMQNNYISFYARKTFTINNPATPDRLELEIDYDDGVVLYLNGTEIARTPTMENAPAPPPFNAASGNHEADGRPMLIDLDHFRPLMIAGTNVLAAQVHNTSLASNDVSFLPRVTSNVPTSRDIDLNNRQGRWEFRFDPNQHDTGAKTVFEGTPYQLDIPDGRLGKDGVLDGIELLDALAAHPDTAEFICIKLIQRFVSDDISLASIGDGSAPLELQSLLADLLGAWFSTARPGHIGTVLETLFDPNGQQGPFWDTEKTRTKIKTPVEFINSTLRSLDANASSDDLANWMKDMGMDLFQRDEPDGYSEIGLDWIGTTTLLERINFARRFASNVDNDYQWNIGNFIDPAQGLGAAGVVAVFNEVLFQGDLTEAEKCIVIDYLETDLDGFPWPLDPDANDYETRIRDMVGFMLSLPRWQFQ
;
A
#
# COMPACT_ATOMS: atom_id res chain seq x y z
N PHE A 1 13.83 -3.00 7.99
CA PHE A 1 15.06 -2.29 8.43
C PHE A 1 15.38 -2.43 9.93
N ILE A 2 14.89 -1.59 10.87
CA ILE A 2 15.32 -1.60 12.29
C ILE A 2 15.17 -2.97 12.98
N ARG A 3 14.14 -3.74 12.61
CA ARG A 3 13.93 -5.11 13.11
C ARG A 3 15.12 -6.05 12.83
N GLY A 4 15.87 -5.85 11.74
CA GLY A 4 17.09 -6.61 11.44
C GLY A 4 18.17 -6.42 12.51
N ILE A 5 18.33 -5.19 13.00
CA ILE A 5 19.31 -4.84 14.02
C ILE A 5 18.99 -5.50 15.37
N TYR A 6 17.73 -5.54 15.79
CA TYR A 6 17.36 -6.00 17.13
C TYR A 6 16.78 -7.42 17.20
N SER A 7 16.45 -8.04 16.07
CA SER A 7 15.83 -9.38 16.07
C SER A 7 16.79 -10.42 16.65
N THR A 8 16.29 -11.22 17.59
CA THR A 8 16.95 -12.44 18.08
C THR A 8 16.74 -13.64 17.15
N ARG A 9 15.85 -13.51 16.15
CA ARG A 9 15.56 -14.51 15.13
C ARG A 9 16.11 -14.04 13.78
N GLN A 10 17.43 -14.06 13.64
CA GLN A 10 18.10 -13.50 12.46
C GLN A 10 17.71 -14.22 11.16
N LEU A 11 17.67 -15.55 11.15
CA LEU A 11 17.24 -16.31 9.97
C LEU A 11 15.85 -15.87 9.47
N GLN A 12 14.90 -15.70 10.40
CA GLN A 12 13.54 -15.25 10.05
C GLN A 12 13.53 -13.83 9.48
N THR A 13 14.37 -12.93 9.99
CA THR A 13 14.46 -11.56 9.45
C THR A 13 15.12 -11.54 8.08
N VAL A 14 16.23 -12.26 7.90
CA VAL A 14 16.92 -12.40 6.61
C VAL A 14 15.99 -12.99 5.55
N LEU A 15 15.20 -14.01 5.91
CA LEU A 15 14.21 -14.56 4.97
C LEU A 15 13.05 -13.62 4.71
N GLY A 16 12.61 -12.83 5.69
CA GLY A 16 11.60 -11.80 5.44
C GLY A 16 12.07 -10.77 4.41
N GLU A 17 13.34 -10.35 4.48
CA GLU A 17 13.97 -9.48 3.48
C GLU A 17 14.12 -10.20 2.12
N PHE A 18 14.53 -11.48 2.12
CA PHE A 18 14.62 -12.28 0.89
C PHE A 18 13.25 -12.42 0.19
N TRP A 19 12.17 -12.66 0.94
CA TRP A 19 10.83 -12.82 0.37
C TRP A 19 10.23 -11.50 -0.10
N GLU A 20 10.44 -10.39 0.64
CA GLU A 20 10.05 -9.06 0.15
C GLU A 20 10.82 -8.69 -1.12
N ASN A 21 12.10 -9.04 -1.20
CA ASN A 21 12.88 -8.86 -2.43
C ASN A 21 12.37 -9.74 -3.59
N HIS A 22 11.98 -10.98 -3.30
CA HIS A 22 11.47 -11.92 -4.30
C HIS A 22 10.09 -11.53 -4.86
N PHE A 23 9.26 -10.90 -4.02
CA PHE A 23 7.92 -10.42 -4.35
C PHE A 23 7.88 -8.88 -4.32
N THR A 24 8.93 -8.23 -4.84
CA THR A 24 9.10 -6.78 -4.71
C THR A 24 7.96 -5.99 -5.35
N THR A 25 7.72 -4.81 -4.81
CA THR A 25 6.62 -3.91 -5.16
C THR A 25 7.12 -2.47 -5.23
N ASP A 26 6.30 -1.58 -5.79
CA ASP A 26 6.54 -0.14 -5.81
C ASP A 26 5.46 0.64 -5.05
N GLU A 27 5.85 1.14 -3.87
CA GLU A 27 5.02 2.02 -3.03
C GLU A 27 4.50 3.23 -3.80
N GLU A 28 5.27 3.77 -4.75
CA GLU A 28 4.87 4.96 -5.50
C GLU A 28 3.65 4.70 -6.37
N LYS A 29 3.61 3.56 -7.06
CA LYS A 29 2.45 3.14 -7.87
C LYS A 29 1.22 2.91 -7.00
N LEU A 30 1.37 2.25 -5.85
CA LEU A 30 0.29 2.06 -4.87
C LEU A 30 -0.23 3.40 -4.32
N ARG A 31 0.69 4.28 -3.91
CA ARG A 31 0.38 5.62 -3.42
C ARG A 31 -0.39 6.43 -4.45
N ASP A 32 -0.04 6.31 -5.73
CA ASP A 32 -0.68 7.02 -6.81
C ASP A 32 -2.13 6.56 -7.05
N LEU A 33 -2.41 5.25 -6.97
CA LEU A 33 -3.77 4.73 -6.95
C LEU A 33 -4.56 5.32 -5.78
N ILE A 34 -4.02 5.20 -4.57
CA ILE A 34 -4.68 5.65 -3.33
C ILE A 34 -4.94 7.17 -3.35
N ARG A 35 -3.99 7.97 -3.83
CA ARG A 35 -4.10 9.43 -3.97
C ARG A 35 -5.18 9.83 -4.99
N ASN A 36 -5.30 9.04 -6.05
CA ASN A 36 -6.24 9.30 -7.14
C ASN A 36 -7.63 8.70 -6.91
N ALA A 37 -7.77 7.82 -5.92
CA ALA A 37 -9.06 7.29 -5.52
C ALA A 37 -10.04 8.44 -5.18
N ARG A 38 -11.22 8.36 -5.76
CA ARG A 38 -12.33 9.29 -5.54
C ARG A 38 -13.48 8.56 -4.90
N ASN A 39 -14.15 9.23 -3.99
CA ASN A 39 -15.44 8.75 -3.55
C ASN A 39 -16.52 9.06 -4.61
N ARG A 40 -17.74 8.58 -4.38
CA ARG A 40 -18.85 8.79 -5.32
C ARG A 40 -19.32 10.26 -5.45
N TYR A 41 -18.83 11.15 -4.61
CA TYR A 41 -19.05 12.59 -4.72
C TYR A 41 -17.96 13.29 -5.55
N GLY A 42 -17.00 12.54 -6.10
CA GLY A 42 -15.87 13.09 -6.87
C GLY A 42 -14.75 13.70 -6.01
N PHE A 43 -14.82 13.59 -4.69
CA PHE A 43 -13.78 14.07 -3.78
C PHE A 43 -12.68 13.02 -3.59
N ARG A 44 -11.44 13.49 -3.37
CA ARG A 44 -10.34 12.58 -2.99
C ARG A 44 -10.66 11.92 -1.65
N ILE A 45 -10.52 10.60 -1.58
CA ILE A 45 -10.76 9.85 -0.33
C ILE A 45 -9.79 10.32 0.76
N LEU A 46 -8.50 10.33 0.41
CA LEU A 46 -7.43 10.85 1.25
C LEU A 46 -7.06 12.24 0.74
N GLY A 47 -7.56 13.27 1.42
CA GLY A 47 -7.44 14.69 1.01
C GLY A 47 -6.01 15.26 1.00
N SER A 48 -4.97 14.47 1.28
CA SER A 48 -3.57 14.91 1.28
C SER A 48 -2.59 13.82 0.81
N ASN A 49 -1.44 14.26 0.28
CA ASN A 49 -0.34 13.36 -0.11
C ASN A 49 0.21 12.60 1.10
N THR A 50 0.28 13.25 2.27
CA THR A 50 0.75 12.61 3.52
C THR A 50 -0.15 11.46 3.93
N ALA A 51 -1.48 11.63 3.86
CA ALA A 51 -2.42 10.56 4.17
C ALA A 51 -2.30 9.39 3.19
N SER A 52 -2.12 9.68 1.90
CA SER A 52 -1.94 8.65 0.86
C SER A 52 -0.68 7.84 1.12
N ARG A 53 0.45 8.51 1.38
CA ARG A 53 1.74 7.86 1.70
C ARG A 53 1.67 6.98 2.95
N MET A 54 1.01 7.45 4.02
CA MET A 54 0.84 6.64 5.23
C MET A 54 0.09 5.33 4.94
N HIS A 55 -0.94 5.35 4.08
CA HIS A 55 -1.72 4.16 3.76
C HIS A 55 -0.95 3.20 2.86
N SER A 56 -0.32 3.68 1.79
CA SER A 56 0.51 2.84 0.91
C SER A 56 1.66 2.21 1.70
N SER A 57 2.43 2.99 2.46
CA SER A 57 3.51 2.44 3.30
C SER A 57 3.03 1.44 4.37
N THR A 58 1.78 1.57 4.86
CA THR A 58 1.21 0.59 5.80
C THR A 58 0.95 -0.74 5.11
N LEU A 59 0.38 -0.72 3.91
CA LEU A 59 0.08 -1.93 3.13
C LEU A 59 1.36 -2.67 2.71
N GLU A 60 2.38 -1.95 2.25
CA GLU A 60 3.71 -2.51 1.96
C GLU A 60 4.32 -3.20 3.20
N PHE A 61 4.21 -2.54 4.35
CA PHE A 61 4.75 -3.07 5.60
C PHE A 61 3.96 -4.29 6.11
N GLU A 62 2.65 -4.32 5.92
CA GLU A 62 1.80 -5.46 6.26
C GLU A 62 2.13 -6.69 5.41
N GLU A 63 2.40 -6.50 4.12
CA GLU A 63 2.89 -7.56 3.23
C GLU A 63 4.25 -8.10 3.69
N TYR A 64 5.21 -7.21 4.00
CA TYR A 64 6.48 -7.62 4.60
C TYR A 64 6.29 -8.40 5.91
N ASP A 65 5.36 -7.96 6.77
CA ASP A 65 5.07 -8.65 8.04
C ASP A 65 4.50 -10.05 7.79
N PHE A 66 3.67 -10.23 6.77
CA PHE A 66 3.21 -11.55 6.35
C PHE A 66 4.39 -12.44 5.93
N PHE A 67 5.24 -11.96 5.01
CA PHE A 67 6.38 -12.73 4.51
C PHE A 67 7.35 -13.11 5.63
N ARG A 68 7.68 -12.16 6.51
CA ARG A 68 8.56 -12.42 7.65
C ARG A 68 7.95 -13.42 8.63
N ASN A 69 6.66 -13.31 8.93
CA ASN A 69 6.00 -14.22 9.88
C ASN A 69 5.85 -15.63 9.33
N ASN A 70 5.70 -15.77 8.01
CA ASN A 70 5.55 -17.04 7.30
C ASN A 70 6.82 -17.50 6.57
N ALA A 71 7.97 -16.88 6.87
CA ALA A 71 9.23 -17.06 6.12
C ALA A 71 9.75 -18.50 6.01
N LEU A 72 9.36 -19.37 6.94
CA LEU A 72 9.72 -20.80 6.98
C LEU A 72 8.54 -21.71 6.61
N GLY A 73 7.40 -21.15 6.22
CA GLY A 73 6.16 -21.85 5.89
C GLY A 73 6.19 -22.48 4.49
N TYR A 74 5.02 -22.59 3.86
CA TYR A 74 4.91 -23.11 2.50
C TYR A 74 5.08 -21.99 1.48
N PHE A 75 5.89 -22.23 0.46
CA PHE A 75 6.06 -21.32 -0.66
C PHE A 75 4.72 -20.96 -1.33
N GLY A 76 3.81 -21.93 -1.48
CA GLY A 76 2.48 -21.66 -2.03
C GLY A 76 1.67 -20.63 -1.24
N ASP A 77 1.86 -20.52 0.08
CA ASP A 77 1.18 -19.49 0.89
C ASP A 77 1.83 -18.11 0.70
N LEU A 78 3.15 -18.05 0.53
CA LEU A 78 3.87 -16.83 0.21
C LEU A 78 3.48 -16.31 -1.17
N LEU A 79 3.47 -17.19 -2.17
CA LEU A 79 3.06 -16.88 -3.54
C LEU A 79 1.59 -16.42 -3.59
N MET A 80 0.69 -17.12 -2.89
CA MET A 80 -0.72 -16.75 -2.78
C MET A 80 -0.94 -15.40 -2.10
N SER A 81 -0.23 -15.15 -1.00
CA SER A 81 -0.32 -13.87 -0.31
C SER A 81 0.18 -12.73 -1.18
N SER A 82 1.28 -12.92 -1.92
CA SER A 82 1.76 -11.93 -2.88
C SER A 82 0.73 -11.71 -4.00
N ALA A 83 0.22 -12.78 -4.61
CA ALA A 83 -0.75 -12.69 -5.71
C ALA A 83 -2.05 -11.98 -5.36
N THR A 84 -2.40 -11.95 -4.07
CA THR A 84 -3.61 -11.30 -3.55
C THR A 84 -3.33 -10.03 -2.77
N SER A 85 -2.06 -9.62 -2.64
CA SER A 85 -1.71 -8.40 -1.91
C SER A 85 -2.12 -7.17 -2.73
N VAL A 86 -2.58 -6.13 -2.02
CA VAL A 86 -2.91 -4.87 -2.65
C VAL A 86 -1.68 -4.25 -3.33
N PRO A 87 -0.48 -4.20 -2.71
CA PRO A 87 0.73 -3.74 -3.39
C PRO A 87 0.99 -4.45 -4.72
N MET A 88 0.98 -5.78 -4.75
CA MET A 88 1.32 -6.55 -5.95
C MET A 88 0.29 -6.40 -7.08
N LEU A 89 -1.00 -6.48 -6.76
CA LEU A 89 -2.09 -6.32 -7.73
C LEU A 89 -2.05 -4.95 -8.43
N VAL A 90 -1.67 -3.91 -7.69
CA VAL A 90 -1.54 -2.55 -8.20
C VAL A 90 -0.23 -2.39 -8.96
N TYR A 91 0.86 -2.94 -8.42
CA TYR A 91 2.19 -2.82 -9.00
C TYR A 91 2.28 -3.42 -10.40
N LEU A 92 1.68 -4.60 -10.62
CA LEU A 92 1.72 -5.30 -11.91
C LEU A 92 0.47 -5.10 -12.76
N ASP A 93 -0.31 -4.05 -12.48
CA ASP A 93 -1.51 -3.66 -13.22
C ASP A 93 -2.57 -4.76 -13.35
N ASN A 94 -2.59 -5.73 -12.43
CA ASN A 94 -3.61 -6.76 -12.46
C ASN A 94 -5.01 -6.19 -12.14
N ILE A 95 -5.08 -5.06 -11.42
CA ILE A 95 -6.33 -4.31 -11.24
C ILE A 95 -6.95 -3.83 -12.57
N LEU A 96 -6.18 -3.86 -13.68
CA LEU A 96 -6.62 -3.53 -15.04
C LEU A 96 -6.79 -4.79 -15.92
N ASN A 97 -6.72 -6.00 -15.35
CA ASN A 97 -6.85 -7.25 -16.06
C ASN A 97 -8.31 -7.71 -16.11
N PHE A 98 -8.96 -7.55 -17.28
CA PHE A 98 -10.38 -7.84 -17.46
C PHE A 98 -10.60 -8.88 -18.55
N ALA A 99 -11.67 -9.67 -18.47
CA ALA A 99 -12.00 -10.71 -19.46
C ALA A 99 -12.00 -10.22 -20.91
N ALA A 100 -12.42 -8.98 -21.16
CA ALA A 100 -12.46 -8.39 -22.49
C ALA A 100 -11.10 -7.85 -22.98
N GLU A 101 -10.17 -7.59 -22.06
CA GLU A 101 -8.83 -7.05 -22.32
C GLU A 101 -7.86 -7.66 -21.31
N PRO A 102 -7.46 -8.95 -21.50
CA PRO A 102 -6.51 -9.59 -20.61
C PRO A 102 -5.17 -8.86 -20.61
N ASN A 103 -4.61 -8.65 -19.42
CA ASN A 103 -3.32 -7.99 -19.22
C ASN A 103 -2.26 -9.03 -18.84
N GLU A 104 -1.24 -9.18 -19.67
CA GLU A 104 -0.18 -10.17 -19.50
C GLU A 104 0.90 -9.78 -18.48
N ASN A 105 0.95 -8.54 -17.99
CA ASN A 105 2.04 -8.08 -17.13
C ASN A 105 2.21 -8.99 -15.90
N TYR A 106 1.18 -9.13 -15.07
CA TYR A 106 1.24 -10.01 -13.90
C TYR A 106 1.45 -11.48 -14.27
N ALA A 107 0.82 -11.94 -15.35
CA ALA A 107 0.94 -13.31 -15.83
C ALA A 107 2.38 -13.67 -16.25
N ARG A 108 3.09 -12.71 -16.84
CA ARG A 108 4.50 -12.84 -17.18
C ARG A 108 5.34 -12.91 -15.92
N GLU A 109 5.22 -11.93 -15.03
CA GLU A 109 6.09 -11.88 -13.85
C GLU A 109 5.86 -13.03 -12.88
N ILE A 110 4.62 -13.53 -12.75
CA ILE A 110 4.37 -14.67 -11.87
C ILE A 110 5.07 -15.94 -12.39
N LEU A 111 5.14 -16.14 -13.71
CA LEU A 111 5.88 -17.24 -14.32
C LEU A 111 7.39 -16.99 -14.30
N GLU A 112 7.82 -15.79 -14.72
CA GLU A 112 9.22 -15.44 -14.95
C GLU A 112 10.01 -15.15 -13.68
N LEU A 113 9.45 -14.37 -12.77
CA LEU A 113 10.19 -13.76 -11.66
C LEU A 113 9.81 -14.37 -10.31
N HIS A 114 8.56 -14.79 -10.15
CA HIS A 114 8.04 -15.29 -8.89
C HIS A 114 7.93 -16.82 -8.81
N SER A 115 8.08 -17.56 -9.92
CA SER A 115 7.95 -19.03 -9.87
C SER A 115 8.97 -19.79 -10.71
N LEU A 116 8.83 -19.87 -12.03
CA LEU A 116 9.59 -20.81 -12.88
C LEU A 116 11.00 -20.28 -13.21
N GLY A 117 11.19 -18.97 -13.22
CA GLY A 117 12.40 -18.35 -13.77
C GLY A 117 12.23 -18.01 -15.26
N VAL A 118 12.96 -16.99 -15.72
CA VAL A 118 12.92 -16.52 -17.11
C VAL A 118 13.27 -17.64 -18.10
N ASP A 119 12.46 -17.78 -19.15
CA ASP A 119 12.64 -18.76 -20.24
C ASP A 119 12.69 -20.24 -19.77
N ASN A 120 12.03 -20.57 -18.65
CA ASN A 120 12.13 -21.90 -18.03
C ASN A 120 10.81 -22.71 -18.12
N GLY A 121 10.57 -23.33 -19.28
CA GLY A 121 9.55 -24.39 -19.40
C GLY A 121 8.11 -23.94 -19.71
N TYR A 122 7.85 -22.63 -19.87
CA TYR A 122 6.57 -22.07 -20.29
C TYR A 122 6.66 -21.39 -21.67
N THR A 123 5.51 -21.10 -22.25
CA THR A 123 5.36 -20.49 -23.58
C THR A 123 4.60 -19.18 -23.51
N GLN A 124 4.61 -18.41 -24.60
CA GLN A 124 3.75 -17.22 -24.72
C GLN A 124 2.26 -17.57 -24.58
N THR A 125 1.83 -18.74 -25.05
CA THR A 125 0.45 -19.21 -24.85
C THR A 125 0.14 -19.44 -23.39
N ASP A 126 1.09 -19.94 -22.59
CA ASP A 126 0.90 -20.09 -21.15
C ASP A 126 0.71 -18.74 -20.47
N ILE A 127 1.46 -17.70 -20.88
CA ILE A 127 1.30 -16.33 -20.39
C ILE A 127 -0.10 -15.79 -20.71
N GLU A 128 -0.59 -16.00 -21.94
CA GLU A 128 -1.93 -15.59 -22.37
C GLU A 128 -3.03 -16.29 -21.53
N GLU A 129 -2.88 -17.59 -21.29
CA GLU A 129 -3.83 -18.37 -20.49
C GLU A 129 -3.78 -18.01 -19.00
N VAL A 130 -2.60 -17.75 -18.45
CA VAL A 130 -2.43 -17.25 -17.08
C VAL A 130 -3.00 -15.83 -16.93
N ALA A 131 -2.88 -14.98 -17.94
CA ALA A 131 -3.52 -13.66 -17.94
C ALA A 131 -5.04 -13.79 -17.80
N ARG A 132 -5.65 -14.73 -18.53
CA ARG A 132 -7.09 -15.04 -18.42
C ARG A 132 -7.45 -15.56 -17.02
N VAL A 133 -6.59 -16.37 -16.39
CA VAL A 133 -6.81 -16.88 -15.01
C VAL A 133 -6.96 -15.74 -14.00
N PHE A 134 -6.14 -14.71 -14.08
CA PHE A 134 -6.15 -13.59 -13.12
C PHE A 134 -7.13 -12.45 -13.46
N THR A 135 -7.95 -12.60 -14.51
CA THR A 135 -8.97 -11.59 -14.83
C THR A 135 -9.97 -11.41 -13.68
N GLY A 136 -10.35 -10.18 -13.40
CA GLY A 136 -11.28 -9.85 -12.31
C GLY A 136 -10.65 -9.83 -10.91
N TRP A 137 -9.39 -10.26 -10.73
CA TRP A 137 -8.66 -10.05 -9.48
C TRP A 137 -8.29 -8.58 -9.35
N THR A 138 -8.88 -7.91 -8.38
CA THR A 138 -8.77 -6.46 -8.21
C THR A 138 -8.69 -6.11 -6.72
N VAL A 139 -8.75 -4.82 -6.42
CA VAL A 139 -8.72 -4.32 -5.05
C VAL A 139 -9.97 -3.50 -4.77
N THR A 140 -10.34 -3.47 -3.50
CA THR A 140 -11.45 -2.65 -3.04
C THR A 140 -11.22 -2.15 -1.65
N ARG A 141 -12.02 -1.20 -1.20
CA ARG A 141 -11.87 -0.62 0.12
C ARG A 141 -13.03 -1.02 1.02
N ILE A 142 -12.75 -1.71 2.11
CA ILE A 142 -13.76 -2.25 3.02
C ILE A 142 -13.71 -1.58 4.40
N PRO A 143 -14.81 -1.58 5.16
CA PRO A 143 -14.80 -1.25 6.58
C PRO A 143 -13.91 -2.20 7.39
N ASN A 144 -13.36 -1.70 8.51
CA ASN A 144 -12.42 -2.47 9.33
C ASN A 144 -13.03 -3.73 9.95
N GLU A 145 -14.33 -3.70 10.23
CA GLU A 145 -15.11 -4.82 10.75
C GLU A 145 -15.31 -5.97 9.74
N MET A 146 -14.99 -5.75 8.46
CA MET A 146 -15.08 -6.76 7.40
C MET A 146 -13.72 -7.36 7.01
N ILE A 147 -12.63 -6.90 7.64
CA ILE A 147 -11.29 -7.45 7.39
C ILE A 147 -11.28 -8.93 7.80
N GLN A 148 -10.81 -9.76 6.88
CA GLN A 148 -10.63 -11.19 7.08
C GLN A 148 -9.12 -11.49 7.07
N GLU A 149 -8.70 -12.47 7.87
CA GLU A 149 -7.30 -12.90 7.93
C GLU A 149 -7.00 -13.87 6.77
N PHE A 150 -5.72 -14.05 6.45
CA PHE A 150 -5.30 -15.07 5.49
C PHE A 150 -5.63 -16.49 6.01
N PRO A 151 -6.19 -17.41 5.20
CA PRO A 151 -6.53 -17.29 3.78
C PRO A 151 -8.03 -16.97 3.52
N ASP A 152 -8.78 -16.58 4.54
CA ASP A 152 -10.24 -16.45 4.47
C ASP A 152 -10.68 -15.41 3.43
N TYR A 153 -9.97 -14.26 3.33
CA TYR A 153 -10.28 -13.22 2.35
C TYR A 153 -10.12 -13.65 0.88
N ILE A 154 -9.40 -14.76 0.63
CA ILE A 154 -9.16 -15.31 -0.71
C ILE A 154 -10.23 -16.33 -1.07
N THR A 155 -10.59 -17.18 -0.11
CA THR A 155 -11.56 -18.27 -0.29
C THR A 155 -13.01 -17.82 -0.15
N ASP A 156 -13.25 -16.68 0.51
CA ASP A 156 -14.53 -15.96 0.53
C ASP A 156 -14.31 -14.47 0.22
N PRO A 157 -13.93 -14.14 -1.03
CA PRO A 157 -13.59 -12.78 -1.39
C PRO A 157 -14.83 -11.91 -1.51
N VAL A 158 -14.63 -10.60 -1.37
CA VAL A 158 -15.65 -9.63 -1.75
C VAL A 158 -15.86 -9.72 -3.26
N THR A 159 -17.11 -9.87 -3.70
CA THR A 159 -17.46 -10.04 -5.13
C THR A 159 -18.37 -8.96 -5.69
N THR A 160 -19.08 -8.25 -4.82
CA THR A 160 -20.04 -7.23 -5.22
C THR A 160 -19.34 -5.91 -5.55
N ASP A 161 -19.89 -5.20 -6.54
CA ASP A 161 -19.54 -3.83 -6.94
C ASP A 161 -20.37 -2.76 -6.19
N HIS A 162 -21.41 -3.20 -5.49
CA HIS A 162 -22.43 -2.32 -4.92
C HIS A 162 -22.53 -2.42 -3.41
N HIS A 163 -22.40 -1.24 -2.81
CA HIS A 163 -22.79 -0.91 -1.46
C HIS A 163 -24.21 -1.37 -1.16
N SER A 164 -24.37 -2.52 -0.52
CA SER A 164 -25.69 -2.89 -0.01
C SER A 164 -25.90 -2.13 1.29
N TRP A 165 -26.63 -1.02 1.21
CA TRP A 165 -27.09 -0.27 2.37
C TRP A 165 -28.49 -0.73 2.76
N VAL A 166 -28.79 -0.67 4.04
CA VAL A 166 -30.16 -0.46 4.49
C VAL A 166 -30.43 1.05 4.39
N THR A 167 -31.11 1.47 3.33
CA THR A 167 -31.48 2.86 3.08
C THR A 167 -32.83 3.18 3.73
N THR A 168 -32.88 4.27 4.49
CA THR A 168 -34.11 4.87 5.01
C THR A 168 -34.26 6.29 4.45
N GLU A 169 -35.35 6.55 3.73
CA GLU A 169 -35.70 7.90 3.28
C GLU A 169 -36.15 8.73 4.50
N LEU A 170 -35.41 9.80 4.78
CA LEU A 170 -35.77 10.81 5.78
C LEU A 170 -36.64 11.91 5.17
N VAL A 171 -36.45 12.18 3.88
CA VAL A 171 -37.32 13.00 3.04
C VAL A 171 -37.42 12.30 1.68
N ALA A 172 -38.61 11.87 1.28
CA ALA A 172 -38.83 11.24 -0.01
C ALA A 172 -39.26 12.24 -1.11
N ILE A 173 -39.03 11.86 -2.36
CA ILE A 173 -39.57 12.57 -3.53
C ILE A 173 -41.11 12.39 -3.54
N GLY A 174 -41.83 13.47 -3.85
CA GLY A 174 -43.29 13.52 -3.84
C GLY A 174 -43.91 13.78 -2.46
N GLU A 175 -43.09 13.99 -1.41
CA GLU A 175 -43.61 14.47 -0.13
C GLU A 175 -44.03 15.94 -0.20
N ASP A 176 -45.03 16.30 0.60
CA ASP A 176 -45.45 17.70 0.75
C ASP A 176 -44.35 18.55 1.37
N TRP A 177 -44.03 19.67 0.72
CA TRP A 177 -43.13 20.72 1.19
C TRP A 177 -43.88 22.04 1.31
N ASN A 178 -43.49 22.85 2.31
CA ASN A 178 -43.97 24.22 2.40
C ASN A 178 -43.15 25.10 1.45
N TYR A 179 -43.81 25.93 0.64
CA TYR A 179 -43.14 26.80 -0.30
C TYR A 179 -43.69 28.23 -0.33
N PHE A 180 -42.82 29.17 -0.65
CA PHE A 180 -43.08 30.60 -0.71
C PHE A 180 -42.57 31.16 -2.04
N LYS A 181 -43.44 31.86 -2.77
CA LYS A 181 -43.10 32.46 -4.07
C LYS A 181 -42.16 33.65 -3.86
N GLY A 182 -41.05 33.70 -4.57
CA GLY A 182 -40.03 34.74 -4.46
C GLY A 182 -40.44 36.05 -5.14
N THR A 183 -41.56 36.64 -4.72
CA THR A 183 -41.93 38.03 -5.08
C THR A 183 -41.32 39.06 -4.12
N GLN A 184 -40.82 38.58 -2.97
CA GLN A 184 -40.15 39.34 -1.92
C GLN A 184 -39.32 38.37 -1.07
N GLU A 185 -38.48 38.90 -0.16
CA GLU A 185 -37.78 38.06 0.82
C GLU A 185 -38.75 37.48 1.86
N PRO A 186 -38.61 36.20 2.27
CA PRO A 186 -39.41 35.64 3.36
C PRO A 186 -39.08 36.25 4.73
N THR A 187 -37.81 36.62 4.92
CA THR A 187 -37.30 37.29 6.12
C THR A 187 -36.32 38.42 5.74
N PRO A 188 -36.79 39.59 5.29
CA PRO A 188 -35.91 40.71 5.00
C PRO A 188 -35.32 41.32 6.28
N ASP A 189 -34.11 41.87 6.19
CA ASP A 189 -33.56 42.72 7.24
C ASP A 189 -34.25 44.11 7.27
N VAL A 190 -33.78 44.99 8.15
CA VAL A 190 -34.33 46.36 8.30
C VAL A 190 -34.18 47.24 7.04
N LEU A 191 -33.31 46.85 6.11
CA LEU A 191 -33.07 47.53 4.83
C LEU A 191 -33.71 46.79 3.64
N GLY A 192 -34.39 45.66 3.87
CA GLY A 192 -34.98 44.84 2.83
C GLY A 192 -34.02 43.82 2.20
N ALA A 193 -32.82 43.63 2.76
CA ALA A 193 -31.84 42.67 2.27
C ALA A 193 -32.20 41.23 2.68
N PRO A 194 -31.78 40.20 1.90
CA PRO A 194 -32.05 38.80 2.21
C PRO A 194 -31.38 38.37 3.53
N THR A 195 -32.05 37.48 4.27
CA THR A 195 -31.49 36.82 5.47
C THR A 195 -31.79 35.32 5.44
N THR A 196 -31.13 34.54 6.30
CA THR A 196 -31.34 33.09 6.43
C THR A 196 -32.32 32.70 7.54
N ALA A 197 -32.97 33.65 8.22
CA ALA A 197 -33.84 33.35 9.37
C ALA A 197 -35.01 32.42 9.02
N TRP A 198 -35.53 32.49 7.79
CA TRP A 198 -36.55 31.56 7.29
C TRP A 198 -36.09 30.09 7.23
N THR A 199 -34.78 29.84 7.20
CA THR A 199 -34.20 28.49 7.11
C THR A 199 -33.98 27.84 8.48
N GLU A 200 -34.19 28.57 9.57
CA GLU A 200 -34.01 28.07 10.93
C GLU A 200 -35.18 27.19 11.36
N LEU A 201 -34.91 26.22 12.25
CA LEU A 201 -35.92 25.27 12.73
C LEU A 201 -37.12 25.95 13.41
N GLY A 202 -36.89 27.09 14.07
CA GLY A 202 -37.92 27.83 14.80
C GLY A 202 -38.80 28.76 13.97
N TYR A 203 -38.56 28.87 12.65
CA TYR A 203 -39.36 29.76 11.78
C TYR A 203 -40.75 29.19 11.51
N ASP A 204 -41.77 30.04 11.69
CA ASP A 204 -43.19 29.75 11.44
C ASP A 204 -43.54 29.97 9.96
N ASP A 205 -43.69 28.87 9.22
CA ASP A 205 -44.10 28.83 7.82
C ASP A 205 -45.56 28.42 7.64
N SER A 206 -46.40 28.50 8.68
CA SER A 206 -47.81 28.09 8.60
C SER A 206 -48.66 28.86 7.56
N ASN A 207 -48.16 30.01 7.08
CA ASN A 207 -48.79 30.82 6.03
C ASN A 207 -48.21 30.54 4.63
N TRP A 208 -47.26 29.63 4.49
CA TRP A 208 -46.70 29.23 3.20
C TRP A 208 -47.67 28.31 2.47
N LEU A 209 -47.49 28.20 1.16
CA LEU A 209 -48.23 27.22 0.36
C LEU A 209 -47.65 25.82 0.62
N THR A 210 -48.41 24.77 0.33
CA THR A 210 -47.95 23.39 0.52
C THR A 210 -48.25 22.58 -0.74
N GLY A 211 -47.32 21.73 -1.15
CA GLY A 211 -47.53 20.77 -2.23
C GLY A 211 -46.38 19.76 -2.34
N PRO A 212 -46.60 18.62 -3.02
CA PRO A 212 -45.59 17.58 -3.21
C PRO A 212 -44.38 18.08 -4.02
N THR A 213 -43.18 17.57 -3.72
CA THR A 213 -41.95 17.84 -4.50
C THR A 213 -42.03 17.31 -5.93
N GLY A 214 -41.19 17.88 -6.82
CA GLY A 214 -41.63 18.22 -8.18
C GLY A 214 -42.35 19.56 -8.18
N ILE A 215 -41.82 20.53 -7.41
CA ILE A 215 -42.32 21.90 -7.39
C ILE A 215 -41.61 22.62 -8.53
N GLY A 216 -42.38 23.06 -9.50
CA GLY A 216 -41.80 23.57 -10.73
C GLY A 216 -42.81 24.20 -11.67
N MET A 217 -42.37 24.49 -12.87
CA MET A 217 -43.19 24.95 -13.98
C MET A 217 -42.55 24.42 -15.26
N GLY A 218 -43.35 24.09 -16.26
CA GLY A 218 -42.86 23.52 -17.52
C GLY A 218 -43.26 22.05 -17.67
N ASP A 219 -43.05 21.51 -18.88
CA ASP A 219 -42.99 20.10 -19.33
C ASP A 219 -44.01 19.03 -18.86
N GLY A 220 -44.92 19.35 -17.94
CA GLY A 220 -46.06 18.54 -17.54
C GLY A 220 -45.74 17.38 -16.59
N ASP A 221 -44.56 17.38 -15.98
CA ASP A 221 -44.02 16.36 -15.09
C ASP A 221 -43.85 16.81 -13.62
N ASP A 222 -44.07 18.09 -13.33
CA ASP A 222 -44.14 18.63 -11.98
C ASP A 222 -45.41 18.22 -11.21
N ALA A 223 -45.24 17.75 -9.97
CA ALA A 223 -46.35 17.43 -9.07
C ALA A 223 -47.03 18.70 -8.50
N THR A 224 -46.27 19.77 -8.27
CA THR A 224 -46.76 21.09 -7.84
C THR A 224 -46.41 22.14 -8.89
N VAL A 225 -47.40 22.53 -9.69
CA VAL A 225 -47.19 23.42 -10.84
C VAL A 225 -47.36 24.90 -10.47
N LEU A 226 -46.30 25.69 -10.66
CA LEU A 226 -46.20 27.13 -10.48
C LEU A 226 -46.63 27.90 -11.75
N ASN A 227 -47.90 27.77 -12.12
CA ASN A 227 -48.47 28.34 -13.36
C ASN A 227 -48.34 29.88 -13.50
N ASP A 228 -48.03 30.59 -12.42
CA ASP A 228 -47.88 32.04 -12.38
C ASP A 228 -46.42 32.48 -12.17
N MET A 229 -45.43 31.59 -12.25
CA MET A 229 -44.02 31.97 -12.09
C MET A 229 -43.52 32.81 -13.26
N GLN A 230 -43.76 32.34 -14.50
CA GLN A 230 -43.32 33.04 -15.70
C GLN A 230 -43.81 34.49 -15.72
N ASN A 231 -42.87 35.41 -15.94
CA ASN A 231 -43.01 36.87 -15.96
C ASN A 231 -43.41 37.54 -14.63
N ASN A 232 -43.50 36.81 -13.52
CA ASN A 232 -43.86 37.39 -12.21
C ASN A 232 -42.74 37.31 -11.17
N TYR A 233 -42.05 36.18 -11.06
CA TYR A 233 -40.94 35.98 -10.12
C TYR A 233 -39.92 34.97 -10.66
N ILE A 234 -38.69 35.03 -10.17
CA ILE A 234 -37.55 34.23 -10.65
C ILE A 234 -37.10 33.16 -9.64
N SER A 235 -37.58 33.21 -8.40
CA SER A 235 -37.24 32.23 -7.38
C SER A 235 -38.44 31.78 -6.56
N PHE A 236 -38.29 30.66 -5.87
CA PHE A 236 -39.15 30.29 -4.76
C PHE A 236 -38.33 29.66 -3.65
N TYR A 237 -38.92 29.66 -2.46
CA TYR A 237 -38.32 29.13 -1.25
C TYR A 237 -39.10 27.90 -0.84
N ALA A 238 -38.44 26.84 -0.41
CA ALA A 238 -39.07 25.60 0.00
C ALA A 238 -38.47 25.13 1.34
N ARG A 239 -39.29 24.54 2.21
CA ARG A 239 -38.89 24.03 3.53
C ARG A 239 -39.57 22.70 3.82
N LYS A 240 -38.84 21.82 4.51
CA LYS A 240 -39.34 20.55 5.01
C LYS A 240 -38.66 20.18 6.31
N THR A 241 -39.45 19.71 7.27
CA THR A 241 -38.91 19.09 8.47
C THR A 241 -38.77 17.58 8.28
N PHE A 242 -37.72 17.01 8.85
CA PHE A 242 -37.48 15.57 8.90
C PHE A 242 -36.96 15.17 10.27
N THR A 243 -37.14 13.89 10.63
CA THR A 243 -36.73 13.38 11.94
C THR A 243 -35.59 12.39 11.81
N ILE A 244 -34.56 12.54 12.64
CA ILE A 244 -33.47 11.57 12.78
C ILE A 244 -33.27 11.27 14.26
N ASN A 245 -33.33 9.99 14.65
CA ASN A 245 -33.27 9.60 16.06
C ASN A 245 -31.92 9.95 16.70
N ASN A 246 -30.83 9.68 15.98
CA ASN A 246 -29.48 10.02 16.38
C ASN A 246 -28.63 10.30 15.13
N PRO A 247 -28.22 11.55 14.88
CA PRO A 247 -27.37 11.89 13.73
C PRO A 247 -26.02 11.18 13.69
N ALA A 248 -25.57 10.57 14.80
CA ALA A 248 -24.33 9.79 14.84
C ALA A 248 -24.49 8.31 14.48
N THR A 249 -25.72 7.80 14.28
CA THR A 249 -25.96 6.36 14.08
C THR A 249 -25.86 5.90 12.63
N PRO A 250 -26.42 6.59 11.62
CA PRO A 250 -26.18 6.21 10.24
C PRO A 250 -24.71 6.38 9.91
N ASP A 251 -24.09 5.42 9.21
CA ASP A 251 -22.72 5.61 8.74
C ASP A 251 -22.65 6.61 7.60
N ARG A 252 -23.78 6.84 6.91
CA ARG A 252 -23.87 7.86 5.88
C ARG A 252 -25.22 8.57 5.83
N LEU A 253 -25.17 9.89 5.65
CA LEU A 253 -26.30 10.76 5.33
C LEU A 253 -26.08 11.44 3.97
N GLU A 254 -27.09 11.41 3.10
CA GLU A 254 -26.98 11.93 1.74
C GLU A 254 -28.20 12.76 1.38
N LEU A 255 -27.97 13.92 0.74
CA LEU A 255 -28.99 14.72 0.07
C LEU A 255 -28.79 14.62 -1.43
N GLU A 256 -29.84 14.22 -2.12
CA GLU A 256 -29.92 14.21 -3.57
C GLU A 256 -30.84 15.35 -4.00
N ILE A 257 -30.46 16.07 -5.05
CA ILE A 257 -31.29 17.12 -5.62
C ILE A 257 -31.25 17.06 -7.15
N ASP A 258 -32.39 16.75 -7.75
CA ASP A 258 -32.62 16.97 -9.18
C ASP A 258 -33.32 18.33 -9.35
N TYR A 259 -32.80 19.19 -10.22
CA TYR A 259 -33.17 20.60 -10.25
C TYR A 259 -33.03 21.25 -11.62
N ASP A 260 -33.78 22.34 -11.78
CA ASP A 260 -33.71 23.29 -12.88
C ASP A 260 -34.15 24.66 -12.33
N ASP A 261 -33.40 25.75 -12.42
CA ASP A 261 -32.08 25.93 -13.04
C ASP A 261 -30.96 26.03 -11.97
N GLY A 262 -31.30 26.44 -10.75
CA GLY A 262 -30.32 26.62 -9.68
C GLY A 262 -30.93 26.55 -8.29
N VAL A 263 -30.16 26.03 -7.32
CA VAL A 263 -30.63 25.81 -5.95
C VAL A 263 -29.56 26.19 -4.94
N VAL A 264 -29.96 26.84 -3.86
CA VAL A 264 -29.15 27.04 -2.64
C VAL A 264 -29.83 26.32 -1.48
N LEU A 265 -29.09 25.45 -0.79
CA LEU A 265 -29.60 24.51 0.21
C LEU A 265 -29.10 24.88 1.60
N TYR A 266 -30.01 24.78 2.57
CA TYR A 266 -29.79 25.13 3.97
C TYR A 266 -30.23 24.01 4.89
N LEU A 267 -29.43 23.73 5.90
CA LEU A 267 -29.73 22.79 6.97
C LEU A 267 -29.71 23.53 8.30
N ASN A 268 -30.84 23.53 9.01
CA ASN A 268 -30.98 24.16 10.33
C ASN A 268 -30.37 25.59 10.40
N GLY A 269 -30.67 26.47 9.44
CA GLY A 269 -30.18 27.85 9.45
C GLY A 269 -28.88 28.10 8.68
N THR A 270 -28.14 27.04 8.32
CA THR A 270 -26.79 27.15 7.74
C THR A 270 -26.80 26.69 6.28
N GLU A 271 -26.19 27.46 5.38
CA GLU A 271 -26.01 27.05 3.97
C GLU A 271 -25.06 25.86 3.90
N ILE A 272 -25.49 24.75 3.28
CA ILE A 272 -24.71 23.51 3.16
C ILE A 272 -24.22 23.26 1.75
N ALA A 273 -24.92 23.77 0.73
CA ALA A 273 -24.54 23.62 -0.66
C ALA A 273 -25.24 24.66 -1.54
N ARG A 274 -24.66 24.93 -2.70
CA ARG A 274 -25.29 25.63 -3.82
C ARG A 274 -24.90 24.94 -5.11
N THR A 275 -25.80 24.98 -6.10
CA THR A 275 -25.53 24.42 -7.43
C THR A 275 -24.47 25.27 -8.14
N PRO A 276 -23.69 24.70 -9.09
CA PRO A 276 -22.71 25.47 -9.86
C PRO A 276 -23.32 26.69 -10.58
N THR A 277 -24.59 26.59 -10.98
CA THR A 277 -25.36 27.69 -11.57
C THR A 277 -25.63 28.87 -10.64
N MET A 278 -25.38 28.71 -9.33
CA MET A 278 -25.55 29.72 -8.28
C MET A 278 -24.22 30.14 -7.61
N GLU A 279 -23.07 29.65 -8.10
CA GLU A 279 -21.76 29.87 -7.46
C GLU A 279 -21.41 31.36 -7.28
N ASN A 280 -21.76 32.19 -8.27
CA ASN A 280 -21.45 33.63 -8.26
C ASN A 280 -22.50 34.49 -7.54
N ALA A 281 -23.59 33.91 -7.05
CA ALA A 281 -24.63 34.66 -6.36
C ALA A 281 -24.19 35.10 -4.96
N PRO A 282 -24.71 36.22 -4.41
CA PRO A 282 -24.49 36.60 -3.01
C PRO A 282 -24.88 35.48 -2.02
N ALA A 283 -24.38 35.55 -0.78
CA ALA A 283 -24.69 34.60 0.28
C ALA A 283 -25.32 35.33 1.49
N PRO A 284 -26.63 35.18 1.77
CA PRO A 284 -27.63 34.48 0.94
C PRO A 284 -27.97 35.25 -0.36
N PRO A 285 -28.46 34.59 -1.41
CA PRO A 285 -28.84 35.26 -2.64
C PRO A 285 -30.18 35.99 -2.46
N PRO A 286 -30.36 37.18 -3.06
CA PRO A 286 -31.64 37.88 -3.03
C PRO A 286 -32.71 37.11 -3.84
N PHE A 287 -33.98 37.32 -3.51
CA PHE A 287 -35.12 36.66 -4.17
C PHE A 287 -35.15 36.85 -5.70
N ASN A 288 -34.52 37.92 -6.20
CA ASN A 288 -34.46 38.25 -7.62
C ASN A 288 -33.11 37.90 -8.28
N ALA A 289 -32.26 37.13 -7.63
CA ALA A 289 -31.05 36.60 -8.26
C ALA A 289 -31.42 35.60 -9.37
N ALA A 290 -30.71 35.68 -10.48
CA ALA A 290 -30.79 34.71 -11.57
C ALA A 290 -29.73 33.61 -11.38
N SER A 291 -30.06 32.40 -11.80
CA SER A 291 -29.12 31.29 -11.96
C SER A 291 -28.52 31.28 -13.38
N GLY A 292 -27.48 30.45 -13.58
CA GLY A 292 -27.15 29.92 -14.91
C GLY A 292 -28.06 28.74 -15.30
N ASN A 293 -28.01 28.32 -16.56
CA ASN A 293 -28.91 27.29 -17.10
C ASN A 293 -28.53 25.87 -16.63
N HIS A 294 -29.53 25.06 -16.27
CA HIS A 294 -29.38 23.63 -15.97
C HIS A 294 -30.74 22.90 -16.06
N GLU A 295 -30.77 21.71 -16.65
CA GLU A 295 -31.98 20.91 -16.82
C GLU A 295 -32.06 19.77 -15.79
N ALA A 296 -33.25 19.47 -15.30
CA ALA A 296 -33.49 18.26 -14.50
C ALA A 296 -33.56 17.03 -15.41
N ASP A 297 -32.52 16.20 -15.41
CA ASP A 297 -32.37 15.08 -16.37
C ASP A 297 -32.47 13.69 -15.71
N GLY A 298 -32.90 13.63 -14.45
CA GLY A 298 -32.93 12.39 -13.66
C GLY A 298 -31.58 11.99 -13.07
N ARG A 299 -30.56 12.85 -13.14
CA ARG A 299 -29.24 12.63 -12.54
C ARG A 299 -29.01 13.63 -11.40
N PRO A 300 -29.52 13.36 -10.20
CA PRO A 300 -29.47 14.32 -9.11
C PRO A 300 -28.03 14.64 -8.70
N MET A 301 -27.80 15.89 -8.32
CA MET A 301 -26.59 16.30 -7.63
C MET A 301 -26.58 15.69 -6.22
N LEU A 302 -25.47 15.03 -5.86
CA LEU A 302 -25.29 14.37 -4.56
C LEU A 302 -24.51 15.28 -3.61
N ILE A 303 -25.03 15.45 -2.39
CA ILE A 303 -24.42 16.22 -1.32
C ILE A 303 -24.18 15.29 -0.13
N ASP A 304 -22.92 15.20 0.27
CA ASP A 304 -22.48 14.47 1.46
C ASP A 304 -22.88 15.24 2.74
N LEU A 305 -23.87 14.73 3.47
CA LEU A 305 -24.32 15.34 4.71
C LEU A 305 -23.46 14.96 5.93
N ASP A 306 -22.47 14.07 5.79
CA ASP A 306 -21.67 13.60 6.91
C ASP A 306 -20.81 14.72 7.52
N HIS A 307 -20.27 15.61 6.67
CA HIS A 307 -19.54 16.79 7.10
C HIS A 307 -20.42 17.82 7.84
N PHE A 308 -21.73 17.72 7.68
CA PHE A 308 -22.72 18.63 8.28
C PHE A 308 -23.42 18.03 9.50
N ARG A 309 -23.00 16.86 9.99
CA ARG A 309 -23.51 16.26 11.23
C ARG A 309 -23.52 17.20 12.45
N PRO A 310 -22.51 18.09 12.66
CA PRO A 310 -22.56 19.06 13.75
C PRO A 310 -23.73 20.06 13.67
N LEU A 311 -24.33 20.24 12.49
CA LEU A 311 -25.51 21.08 12.29
C LEU A 311 -26.82 20.34 12.62
N MET A 312 -26.80 19.00 12.70
CA MET A 312 -27.99 18.19 12.95
C MET A 312 -28.20 17.93 14.44
N ILE A 313 -29.47 17.89 14.85
CA ILE A 313 -29.87 17.52 16.21
C ILE A 313 -30.64 16.21 16.22
N ALA A 314 -30.57 15.48 17.34
CA ALA A 314 -31.47 14.35 17.56
C ALA A 314 -32.93 14.84 17.63
N GLY A 315 -33.79 14.22 16.83
CA GLY A 315 -35.18 14.64 16.63
C GLY A 315 -35.37 15.42 15.33
N THR A 316 -36.14 16.50 15.39
CA THR A 316 -36.58 17.26 14.22
C THR A 316 -35.52 18.21 13.71
N ASN A 317 -35.26 18.16 12.41
CA ASN A 317 -34.37 19.04 11.66
C ASN A 317 -35.15 19.68 10.51
N VAL A 318 -34.64 20.76 9.93
CA VAL A 318 -35.23 21.42 8.75
C VAL A 318 -34.23 21.46 7.60
N LEU A 319 -34.67 20.99 6.45
CA LEU A 319 -34.04 21.23 5.16
C LEU A 319 -34.81 22.34 4.46
N ALA A 320 -34.07 23.32 3.95
CA ALA A 320 -34.61 24.48 3.26
C ALA A 320 -33.86 24.70 1.94
N ALA A 321 -34.56 25.21 0.93
CA ALA A 321 -34.02 25.43 -0.40
C ALA A 321 -34.52 26.76 -0.96
N GLN A 322 -33.63 27.49 -1.63
CA GLN A 322 -33.96 28.64 -2.46
C GLN A 322 -33.66 28.27 -3.90
N VAL A 323 -34.72 28.13 -4.70
CA VAL A 323 -34.66 27.68 -6.10
C VAL A 323 -34.77 28.89 -6.99
N HIS A 324 -33.90 28.98 -7.99
CA HIS A 324 -33.76 30.10 -8.91
C HIS A 324 -33.88 29.62 -10.35
N ASN A 325 -34.49 30.47 -11.16
CA ASN A 325 -34.59 30.33 -12.59
C ASN A 325 -33.59 31.31 -13.26
N THR A 326 -33.24 31.07 -14.52
CA THR A 326 -32.31 31.90 -15.30
C THR A 326 -32.83 33.30 -15.60
N SER A 327 -34.14 33.46 -15.76
CA SER A 327 -34.75 34.78 -16.02
C SER A 327 -36.24 34.82 -15.69
N LEU A 328 -36.81 36.03 -15.61
CA LEU A 328 -38.27 36.20 -15.49
C LEU A 328 -39.05 35.64 -16.69
N ALA A 329 -38.44 35.57 -17.88
CA ALA A 329 -39.12 35.08 -19.07
C ALA A 329 -39.06 33.56 -19.21
N SER A 330 -38.21 32.89 -18.42
CA SER A 330 -38.01 31.46 -18.47
C SER A 330 -39.29 30.70 -18.12
N ASN A 331 -39.42 29.49 -18.67
CA ASN A 331 -40.67 28.72 -18.69
C ASN A 331 -40.54 27.30 -18.13
N ASP A 332 -39.36 26.96 -17.62
CA ASP A 332 -38.97 25.71 -16.98
C ASP A 332 -38.35 26.02 -15.61
N VAL A 333 -38.62 25.17 -14.61
CA VAL A 333 -37.97 25.14 -13.30
C VAL A 333 -38.42 23.87 -12.61
N SER A 334 -37.54 23.18 -11.88
CA SER A 334 -37.84 21.92 -11.20
C SER A 334 -37.08 21.79 -9.89
N PHE A 335 -37.70 21.15 -8.91
CA PHE A 335 -37.12 20.92 -7.58
C PHE A 335 -37.57 19.59 -6.97
N LEU A 336 -36.67 18.60 -6.96
CA LEU A 336 -36.90 17.25 -6.45
C LEU A 336 -35.79 16.83 -5.46
N PRO A 337 -35.90 17.22 -4.17
CA PRO A 337 -34.97 16.79 -3.13
C PRO A 337 -35.31 15.41 -2.57
N ARG A 338 -34.28 14.66 -2.16
CA ARG A 338 -34.38 13.43 -1.37
C ARG A 338 -33.29 13.39 -0.30
N VAL A 339 -33.64 13.05 0.93
CA VAL A 339 -32.66 12.82 2.01
C VAL A 339 -32.71 11.36 2.41
N THR A 340 -31.57 10.69 2.42
CA THR A 340 -31.45 9.30 2.86
C THR A 340 -30.48 9.16 4.04
N SER A 341 -30.79 8.22 4.93
CA SER A 341 -29.83 7.68 5.90
C SER A 341 -29.52 6.24 5.53
N ASN A 342 -28.24 5.90 5.53
CA ASN A 342 -27.74 4.64 5.03
C ASN A 342 -26.91 3.95 6.13
N VAL A 343 -27.23 2.68 6.39
CA VAL A 343 -26.47 1.80 7.27
C VAL A 343 -25.88 0.66 6.43
N PRO A 344 -24.56 0.46 6.43
CA PRO A 344 -23.88 -0.54 5.64
C PRO A 344 -24.30 -1.93 6.10
N THR A 345 -24.39 -2.84 5.15
CA THR A 345 -24.46 -4.27 5.45
C THR A 345 -23.05 -4.83 5.58
N SER A 346 -22.92 -6.08 6.04
CA SER A 346 -21.64 -6.78 6.21
C SER A 346 -20.87 -7.06 4.89
N ARG A 347 -21.25 -6.42 3.78
CA ARG A 347 -20.65 -6.56 2.45
C ARG A 347 -20.39 -5.20 1.79
N ASP A 348 -20.37 -4.12 2.58
CA ASP A 348 -20.15 -2.78 2.07
C ASP A 348 -18.69 -2.53 1.71
N ILE A 349 -18.48 -1.77 0.63
CA ILE A 349 -17.19 -1.27 0.17
C ILE A 349 -17.27 0.23 0.34
N ASP A 350 -16.63 0.82 1.33
CA ASP A 350 -16.81 2.24 1.61
C ASP A 350 -15.62 3.08 1.13
N LEU A 351 -15.82 3.84 0.05
CA LEU A 351 -14.87 4.86 -0.42
C LEU A 351 -15.00 6.20 0.34
N ASN A 352 -16.00 6.37 1.22
CA ASN A 352 -16.21 7.54 2.07
C ASN A 352 -15.68 7.38 3.50
N ASN A 353 -15.71 6.18 4.09
CA ASN A 353 -15.20 5.93 5.44
C ASN A 353 -13.69 6.10 5.49
N ARG A 354 -13.14 7.25 5.89
CA ARG A 354 -11.69 7.49 5.98
C ARG A 354 -10.87 6.47 6.79
N GLN A 355 -11.51 5.56 7.54
CA GLN A 355 -10.85 4.52 8.34
C GLN A 355 -10.84 3.12 7.70
N GLY A 356 -11.58 2.87 6.61
CA GLY A 356 -11.55 1.58 5.91
C GLY A 356 -10.19 1.21 5.28
N ARG A 357 -9.97 -0.09 5.03
CA ARG A 357 -8.72 -0.68 4.52
C ARG A 357 -8.89 -1.13 3.07
N TRP A 358 -7.82 -1.00 2.28
CA TRP A 358 -7.78 -1.60 0.94
C TRP A 358 -7.48 -3.09 1.07
N GLU A 359 -8.21 -3.91 0.32
CA GLU A 359 -8.16 -5.37 0.36
C GLU A 359 -8.36 -5.97 -1.02
N PHE A 360 -8.02 -7.26 -1.13
CA PHE A 360 -8.36 -8.08 -2.30
C PHE A 360 -9.88 -8.13 -2.55
N ARG A 361 -10.25 -8.03 -3.83
CA ARG A 361 -11.61 -8.22 -4.35
C ARG A 361 -11.54 -9.10 -5.59
N PHE A 362 -12.50 -9.99 -5.74
CA PHE A 362 -12.68 -10.73 -6.98
C PHE A 362 -13.93 -10.23 -7.70
N ASP A 363 -13.82 -9.59 -8.86
CA ASP A 363 -14.97 -9.15 -9.66
C ASP A 363 -15.39 -10.23 -10.67
N PRO A 364 -16.45 -11.02 -10.38
CA PRO A 364 -16.87 -12.09 -11.27
C PRO A 364 -17.44 -11.59 -12.61
N ASN A 365 -17.86 -10.32 -12.70
CA ASN A 365 -18.37 -9.75 -13.95
C ASN A 365 -17.23 -9.39 -14.92
N GLN A 366 -16.00 -9.30 -14.42
CA GLN A 366 -14.80 -9.00 -15.20
C GLN A 366 -13.89 -10.23 -15.38
N HIS A 367 -14.31 -11.40 -14.93
CA HIS A 367 -13.55 -12.64 -15.05
C HIS A 367 -13.89 -13.42 -16.33
N ASP A 368 -12.87 -13.95 -17.00
CA ASP A 368 -13.01 -14.83 -18.15
C ASP A 368 -13.50 -16.21 -17.67
N THR A 369 -14.70 -16.60 -18.07
CA THR A 369 -15.33 -17.87 -17.66
C THR A 369 -15.10 -19.02 -18.64
N GLY A 370 -14.33 -18.81 -19.70
CA GLY A 370 -13.94 -19.84 -20.64
C GLY A 370 -12.93 -20.82 -20.04
N ALA A 371 -12.87 -22.02 -20.61
CA ALA A 371 -11.85 -23.01 -20.25
C ALA A 371 -10.46 -22.45 -20.53
N LYS A 372 -9.48 -22.89 -19.72
CA LYS A 372 -8.08 -22.47 -19.81
C LYS A 372 -7.20 -23.70 -19.67
N THR A 373 -6.14 -23.76 -20.47
CA THR A 373 -5.16 -24.86 -20.41
C THR A 373 -3.77 -24.25 -20.33
N VAL A 374 -3.10 -24.48 -19.21
CA VAL A 374 -1.73 -24.00 -18.97
C VAL A 374 -0.77 -25.20 -19.03
N PHE A 375 0.41 -24.99 -19.59
CA PHE A 375 1.46 -25.99 -19.84
C PHE A 375 1.00 -27.15 -20.74
N GLU A 376 0.26 -26.83 -21.81
CA GLU A 376 -0.33 -27.82 -22.71
C GLU A 376 0.71 -28.84 -23.22
N GLY A 377 0.39 -30.12 -23.12
CA GLY A 377 1.23 -31.22 -23.61
C GLY A 377 2.43 -31.57 -22.71
N THR A 378 2.60 -30.89 -21.58
CA THR A 378 3.60 -31.23 -20.56
C THR A 378 3.03 -32.19 -19.51
N PRO A 379 3.87 -32.85 -18.69
CA PRO A 379 3.42 -33.61 -17.52
C PRO A 379 2.72 -32.76 -16.44
N TYR A 380 2.82 -31.42 -16.53
CA TYR A 380 2.32 -30.46 -15.55
C TYR A 380 1.13 -29.65 -16.09
N GLN A 381 0.53 -30.10 -17.21
CA GLN A 381 -0.63 -29.47 -17.79
C GLN A 381 -1.74 -29.28 -16.75
N LEU A 382 -2.24 -28.05 -16.64
CA LEU A 382 -3.36 -27.66 -15.81
C LEU A 382 -4.55 -27.30 -16.71
N ASP A 383 -5.62 -28.08 -16.62
CA ASP A 383 -6.88 -27.81 -17.32
C ASP A 383 -7.91 -27.21 -16.34
N ILE A 384 -8.22 -25.94 -16.51
CA ILE A 384 -9.22 -25.21 -15.74
C ILE A 384 -10.56 -25.26 -16.52
N PRO A 385 -11.65 -25.76 -15.90
CA PRO A 385 -12.93 -25.92 -16.58
C PRO A 385 -13.61 -24.57 -16.88
N ASP A 386 -14.50 -24.56 -17.87
CA ASP A 386 -15.36 -23.40 -18.14
C ASP A 386 -16.51 -23.28 -17.12
N GLY A 387 -17.15 -22.12 -17.10
CA GLY A 387 -18.44 -21.92 -16.45
C GLY A 387 -18.40 -21.77 -14.92
N ARG A 388 -17.25 -21.45 -14.32
CA ARG A 388 -17.19 -20.96 -12.94
C ARG A 388 -17.85 -19.59 -12.85
N LEU A 389 -18.82 -19.44 -11.93
CA LEU A 389 -19.64 -18.23 -11.81
C LEU A 389 -19.59 -17.67 -10.39
N GLY A 390 -19.81 -16.36 -10.26
CA GLY A 390 -19.77 -15.69 -8.96
C GLY A 390 -18.41 -15.91 -8.30
N LYS A 391 -18.38 -16.12 -6.98
CA LYS A 391 -17.11 -16.28 -6.26
C LYS A 391 -16.27 -17.47 -6.69
N ASP A 392 -16.87 -18.50 -7.32
CA ASP A 392 -16.14 -19.71 -7.70
C ASP A 392 -15.12 -19.44 -8.83
N GLY A 393 -15.20 -18.31 -9.54
CA GLY A 393 -14.18 -17.92 -10.51
C GLY A 393 -12.79 -17.66 -9.90
N VAL A 394 -12.72 -17.31 -8.60
CA VAL A 394 -11.44 -17.13 -7.91
C VAL A 394 -10.62 -18.43 -7.85
N LEU A 395 -11.28 -19.58 -7.96
CA LEU A 395 -10.63 -20.90 -7.93
C LEU A 395 -9.65 -21.10 -9.08
N ASP A 396 -9.81 -20.40 -10.21
CA ASP A 396 -8.89 -20.47 -11.34
C ASP A 396 -7.47 -20.07 -10.91
N GLY A 397 -7.36 -18.93 -10.23
CA GLY A 397 -6.08 -18.45 -9.72
C GLY A 397 -5.55 -19.32 -8.58
N ILE A 398 -6.44 -19.80 -7.70
CA ILE A 398 -6.01 -20.68 -6.59
C ILE A 398 -5.40 -21.98 -7.12
N GLU A 399 -6.06 -22.63 -8.08
CA GLU A 399 -5.56 -23.87 -8.69
C GLU A 399 -4.27 -23.66 -9.47
N LEU A 400 -4.14 -22.53 -10.18
CA LEU A 400 -2.89 -22.18 -10.85
C LEU A 400 -1.75 -21.98 -9.84
N LEU A 401 -1.96 -21.23 -8.77
CA LEU A 401 -0.94 -20.95 -7.76
C LEU A 401 -0.49 -22.24 -7.04
N ASP A 402 -1.43 -23.14 -6.74
CA ASP A 402 -1.12 -24.46 -6.20
C ASP A 402 -0.33 -25.32 -7.20
N ALA A 403 -0.67 -25.27 -8.49
CA ALA A 403 0.06 -25.96 -9.55
C ALA A 403 1.49 -25.42 -9.70
N LEU A 404 1.68 -24.10 -9.68
CA LEU A 404 3.01 -23.47 -9.71
C LEU A 404 3.85 -23.87 -8.50
N ALA A 405 3.29 -23.85 -7.28
CA ALA A 405 4.02 -24.29 -6.09
C ALA A 405 4.44 -25.78 -6.14
N ALA A 406 3.70 -26.60 -6.89
CA ALA A 406 3.98 -28.01 -7.12
C ALA A 406 4.87 -28.27 -8.35
N HIS A 407 5.17 -27.25 -9.17
CA HIS A 407 5.97 -27.39 -10.37
C HIS A 407 7.46 -27.59 -10.03
N PRO A 408 8.17 -28.56 -10.63
CA PRO A 408 9.58 -28.80 -10.32
C PRO A 408 10.48 -27.62 -10.70
N ASP A 409 10.18 -26.91 -11.78
CA ASP A 409 10.99 -25.76 -12.21
C ASP A 409 10.86 -24.60 -11.21
N THR A 410 9.71 -24.48 -10.52
CA THR A 410 9.57 -23.56 -9.38
C THR A 410 10.44 -23.97 -8.21
N ALA A 411 10.44 -25.27 -7.87
CA ALA A 411 11.32 -25.77 -6.82
C ALA A 411 12.80 -25.50 -7.15
N GLU A 412 13.22 -25.71 -8.41
CA GLU A 412 14.58 -25.47 -8.89
C GLU A 412 14.96 -23.99 -8.77
N PHE A 413 14.12 -23.11 -9.32
CA PHE A 413 14.35 -21.66 -9.29
C PHE A 413 14.48 -21.13 -7.86
N ILE A 414 13.53 -21.47 -6.98
CA ILE A 414 13.56 -20.99 -5.59
C ILE A 414 14.74 -21.58 -4.82
N CYS A 415 15.05 -22.87 -5.00
CA CYS A 415 16.20 -23.49 -4.32
C CYS A 415 17.54 -22.90 -4.80
N ILE A 416 17.68 -22.56 -6.10
CA ILE A 416 18.84 -21.83 -6.61
C ILE A 416 18.96 -20.46 -5.93
N LYS A 417 17.87 -19.69 -5.84
CA LYS A 417 17.89 -18.38 -5.14
C LYS A 417 18.27 -18.52 -3.66
N LEU A 418 17.83 -19.57 -2.97
CA LEU A 418 18.23 -19.85 -1.58
C LEU A 418 19.72 -20.23 -1.47
N ILE A 419 20.25 -21.02 -2.41
CA ILE A 419 21.71 -21.32 -2.46
C ILE A 419 22.50 -20.04 -2.74
N GLN A 420 22.04 -19.21 -3.68
CA GLN A 420 22.64 -17.89 -3.93
C GLN A 420 22.63 -17.04 -2.67
N ARG A 421 21.52 -17.00 -1.94
CA ARG A 421 21.41 -16.20 -0.72
C ARG A 421 22.42 -16.61 0.35
N PHE A 422 22.54 -17.91 0.63
CA PHE A 422 23.24 -18.40 1.82
C PHE A 422 24.62 -19.03 1.57
N VAL A 423 24.94 -19.43 0.33
CA VAL A 423 26.10 -20.26 0.04
C VAL A 423 27.03 -19.64 -0.99
N SER A 424 26.57 -19.40 -2.23
CA SER A 424 27.47 -19.02 -3.33
C SER A 424 26.74 -18.44 -4.53
N ASP A 425 27.37 -17.45 -5.17
CA ASP A 425 26.91 -16.83 -6.43
C ASP A 425 27.15 -17.71 -7.67
N ASP A 426 27.94 -18.78 -7.53
CA ASP A 426 28.40 -19.63 -8.65
C ASP A 426 27.35 -20.65 -9.13
N ILE A 427 26.06 -20.34 -8.95
CA ILE A 427 24.93 -21.16 -9.39
C ILE A 427 23.83 -20.28 -9.97
N SER A 428 23.22 -20.73 -11.06
CA SER A 428 22.09 -20.13 -11.76
C SER A 428 21.40 -21.19 -12.63
N LEU A 429 20.17 -20.93 -13.09
CA LEU A 429 19.47 -21.79 -14.05
C LEU A 429 20.32 -22.08 -15.28
N ALA A 430 21.01 -21.06 -15.82
CA ALA A 430 21.91 -21.22 -16.96
C ALA A 430 23.07 -22.20 -16.67
N SER A 431 23.72 -22.06 -15.50
CA SER A 431 24.85 -22.92 -15.11
C SER A 431 24.44 -24.35 -14.77
N ILE A 432 23.19 -24.57 -14.37
CA ILE A 432 22.62 -25.90 -14.18
C ILE A 432 22.31 -26.52 -15.54
N GLY A 433 21.68 -25.76 -16.44
CA GLY A 433 21.30 -26.21 -17.78
C GLY A 433 22.49 -26.59 -18.67
N ASP A 434 23.62 -25.89 -18.56
CA ASP A 434 24.85 -26.21 -19.31
C ASP A 434 25.84 -27.11 -18.54
N GLY A 435 25.56 -27.39 -17.27
CA GLY A 435 26.37 -28.24 -16.40
C GLY A 435 27.68 -27.59 -15.91
N SER A 436 27.84 -26.27 -16.05
CA SER A 436 29.01 -25.52 -15.58
C SER A 436 29.01 -25.20 -14.08
N ALA A 437 27.86 -25.32 -13.41
CA ALA A 437 27.77 -25.15 -11.96
C ALA A 437 28.71 -26.11 -11.22
N PRO A 438 29.35 -25.71 -10.10
CA PRO A 438 30.16 -26.61 -9.29
C PRO A 438 29.39 -27.85 -8.82
N LEU A 439 30.03 -29.02 -8.84
CA LEU A 439 29.38 -30.31 -8.59
C LEU A 439 28.76 -30.39 -7.18
N GLU A 440 29.42 -29.76 -6.21
CA GLU A 440 28.94 -29.66 -4.84
C GLU A 440 27.65 -28.82 -4.74
N LEU A 441 27.49 -27.76 -5.55
CA LEU A 441 26.28 -26.95 -5.59
C LEU A 441 25.15 -27.66 -6.34
N GLN A 442 25.47 -28.41 -7.41
CA GLN A 442 24.48 -29.29 -8.08
C GLN A 442 23.96 -30.37 -7.14
N SER A 443 24.85 -30.97 -6.32
CA SER A 443 24.47 -31.99 -5.34
C SER A 443 23.58 -31.41 -4.25
N LEU A 444 23.95 -30.23 -3.72
CA LEU A 444 23.12 -29.51 -2.75
C LEU A 444 21.74 -29.18 -3.34
N LEU A 445 21.66 -28.66 -4.56
CA LEU A 445 20.39 -28.37 -5.23
C LEU A 445 19.51 -29.63 -5.31
N ALA A 446 20.06 -30.78 -5.69
CA ALA A 446 19.31 -32.03 -5.73
C ALA A 446 18.73 -32.43 -4.36
N ASP A 447 19.49 -32.22 -3.28
CA ASP A 447 19.01 -32.48 -1.91
C ASP A 447 17.89 -31.50 -1.51
N LEU A 448 18.01 -30.21 -1.88
CA LEU A 448 16.97 -29.20 -1.65
C LEU A 448 15.69 -29.51 -2.41
N LEU A 449 15.79 -29.96 -3.67
CA LEU A 449 14.65 -30.41 -4.46
C LEU A 449 13.97 -31.63 -3.81
N GLY A 450 14.76 -32.58 -3.32
CA GLY A 450 14.23 -33.71 -2.54
C GLY A 450 13.47 -33.25 -1.29
N ALA A 451 14.01 -32.24 -0.59
CA ALA A 451 13.38 -31.64 0.58
C ALA A 451 12.07 -30.91 0.24
N TRP A 452 12.03 -30.19 -0.89
CA TRP A 452 10.84 -29.46 -1.38
C TRP A 452 9.62 -30.36 -1.52
N PHE A 453 9.82 -31.57 -2.04
CA PHE A 453 8.74 -32.55 -2.29
C PHE A 453 8.61 -33.61 -1.17
N SER A 454 9.31 -33.44 -0.05
CA SER A 454 9.32 -34.43 1.05
C SER A 454 8.08 -34.38 1.95
N THR A 455 7.37 -33.25 1.95
CA THR A 455 6.16 -33.01 2.75
C THR A 455 4.88 -33.28 1.93
N ALA A 456 3.74 -33.44 2.62
CA ALA A 456 2.47 -33.75 1.97
C ALA A 456 2.00 -32.65 0.99
N ARG A 457 2.27 -31.38 1.31
CA ARG A 457 2.20 -30.24 0.39
C ARG A 457 3.64 -29.86 0.03
N PRO A 458 3.98 -29.62 -1.25
CA PRO A 458 5.33 -29.24 -1.64
C PRO A 458 5.71 -27.83 -1.16
N GLY A 459 7.01 -27.54 -1.12
CA GLY A 459 7.53 -26.19 -0.89
C GLY A 459 7.57 -25.75 0.57
N HIS A 460 7.74 -26.67 1.52
CA HIS A 460 7.96 -26.29 2.92
C HIS A 460 9.38 -25.73 3.14
N ILE A 461 9.51 -24.41 3.20
CA ILE A 461 10.78 -23.67 3.22
C ILE A 461 11.63 -24.05 4.44
N GLY A 462 11.02 -24.26 5.60
CA GLY A 462 11.73 -24.70 6.80
C GLY A 462 12.46 -26.04 6.61
N THR A 463 11.88 -26.97 5.85
CA THR A 463 12.50 -28.27 5.55
C THR A 463 13.61 -28.13 4.52
N VAL A 464 13.43 -27.27 3.51
CA VAL A 464 14.48 -26.95 2.54
C VAL A 464 15.69 -26.33 3.25
N LEU A 465 15.48 -25.38 4.16
CA LEU A 465 16.57 -24.72 4.89
C LEU A 465 17.24 -25.61 5.93
N GLU A 466 16.50 -26.54 6.55
CA GLU A 466 17.11 -27.56 7.42
C GLU A 466 18.10 -28.43 6.63
N THR A 467 17.76 -28.78 5.39
CA THR A 467 18.67 -29.50 4.46
C THR A 467 19.84 -28.61 4.03
N LEU A 468 19.60 -27.34 3.70
CA LEU A 468 20.66 -26.40 3.29
C LEU A 468 21.69 -26.18 4.39
N PHE A 469 21.23 -25.90 5.60
CA PHE A 469 22.10 -25.60 6.73
C PHE A 469 22.66 -26.84 7.41
N ASP A 470 22.10 -28.04 7.21
CA ASP A 470 22.52 -29.29 7.84
C ASP A 470 23.11 -29.09 9.27
N PRO A 471 22.29 -28.61 10.23
CA PRO A 471 22.82 -28.16 11.52
C PRO A 471 23.44 -29.30 12.35
N ASN A 472 23.15 -30.55 12.00
CA ASN A 472 23.63 -31.74 12.71
C ASN A 472 24.88 -32.34 12.07
N GLY A 473 24.91 -32.48 10.74
CA GLY A 473 26.04 -33.08 10.01
C GLY A 473 27.17 -32.08 9.75
N GLN A 474 26.82 -30.84 9.44
CA GLN A 474 27.74 -29.75 9.09
C GLN A 474 28.78 -30.15 8.01
N GLN A 475 28.36 -30.95 7.03
CA GLN A 475 29.25 -31.42 5.94
C GLN A 475 28.96 -30.76 4.58
N GLY A 476 27.83 -30.05 4.46
CA GLY A 476 27.39 -29.45 3.21
C GLY A 476 28.13 -28.16 2.83
N PRO A 477 27.95 -27.66 1.59
CA PRO A 477 28.62 -26.47 1.08
C PRO A 477 28.47 -25.20 1.94
N PHE A 478 27.40 -25.08 2.73
CA PHE A 478 27.21 -23.97 3.66
C PHE A 478 28.31 -23.88 4.73
N TRP A 479 28.85 -25.02 5.16
CA TRP A 479 29.91 -25.10 6.19
C TRP A 479 31.32 -25.17 5.60
N ASP A 480 31.45 -25.05 4.28
CA ASP A 480 32.75 -25.07 3.63
C ASP A 480 33.51 -23.78 3.91
N THR A 481 34.70 -23.92 4.51
CA THR A 481 35.60 -22.80 4.79
C THR A 481 36.04 -22.04 3.55
N GLU A 482 36.01 -22.67 2.36
CA GLU A 482 36.28 -21.98 1.10
C GLU A 482 35.14 -21.06 0.66
N LYS A 483 33.92 -21.27 1.17
CA LYS A 483 32.74 -20.44 0.87
C LYS A 483 32.51 -19.33 1.91
N THR A 484 33.09 -19.45 3.11
CA THR A 484 33.05 -18.42 4.15
C THR A 484 33.62 -17.08 3.65
N ARG A 485 32.88 -15.97 3.83
CA ARG A 485 33.31 -14.61 3.43
C ARG A 485 33.66 -14.44 1.97
N THR A 486 32.94 -15.13 1.09
CA THR A 486 33.11 -14.99 -0.37
C THR A 486 32.04 -14.11 -1.01
N LYS A 487 30.86 -14.00 -0.40
CA LYS A 487 29.75 -13.17 -0.89
C LYS A 487 29.85 -11.74 -0.36
N ILE A 488 29.53 -10.77 -1.20
CA ILE A 488 29.48 -9.36 -0.82
C ILE A 488 28.13 -9.08 -0.15
N LYS A 489 28.15 -8.34 0.96
CA LYS A 489 26.95 -7.89 1.69
C LYS A 489 26.15 -6.91 0.83
N THR A 490 24.85 -7.14 0.72
CA THR A 490 23.86 -6.11 0.30
C THR A 490 23.93 -4.88 1.23
N PRO A 491 23.41 -3.70 0.83
CA PRO A 491 23.37 -2.53 1.69
C PRO A 491 22.69 -2.76 3.04
N VAL A 492 21.57 -3.51 3.06
CA VAL A 492 20.85 -3.84 4.30
C VAL A 492 21.70 -4.72 5.22
N GLU A 493 22.39 -5.73 4.68
CA GLU A 493 23.29 -6.59 5.45
C GLU A 493 24.49 -5.81 5.99
N PHE A 494 25.07 -4.93 5.18
CA PHE A 494 26.20 -4.09 5.56
C PHE A 494 25.86 -3.20 6.74
N ILE A 495 24.72 -2.51 6.69
CA ILE A 495 24.30 -1.64 7.79
C ILE A 495 23.91 -2.47 9.02
N ASN A 496 23.10 -3.52 8.85
CA ASN A 496 22.66 -4.37 9.95
C ASN A 496 23.85 -5.03 10.67
N SER A 497 24.81 -5.60 9.93
CA SER A 497 26.00 -6.21 10.53
C SER A 497 26.86 -5.20 11.27
N THR A 498 26.99 -3.98 10.74
CA THR A 498 27.78 -2.89 11.34
C THR A 498 27.21 -2.43 12.67
N LEU A 499 25.91 -2.15 12.71
CA LEU A 499 25.25 -1.72 13.94
C LEU A 499 25.22 -2.85 14.98
N ARG A 500 24.98 -4.09 14.54
CA ARG A 500 24.95 -5.25 15.44
C ARG A 500 26.32 -5.58 16.02
N SER A 501 27.40 -5.49 15.24
CA SER A 501 28.74 -5.80 15.74
C SER A 501 29.19 -4.87 16.86
N LEU A 502 28.69 -3.62 16.88
CA LEU A 502 29.06 -2.63 17.88
C LEU A 502 27.98 -2.40 18.96
N ASP A 503 26.93 -3.22 18.98
CA ASP A 503 25.77 -3.06 19.89
C ASP A 503 25.20 -1.63 19.86
N ALA A 504 25.07 -1.08 18.64
CA ALA A 504 24.62 0.29 18.44
C ALA A 504 23.10 0.40 18.55
N ASN A 505 22.63 1.47 19.20
CA ASN A 505 21.20 1.73 19.35
C ASN A 505 20.68 2.64 18.23
N ALA A 506 20.03 2.06 17.21
CA ALA A 506 19.40 2.78 16.11
C ALA A 506 18.07 3.44 16.50
N SER A 507 17.91 4.71 16.15
CA SER A 507 16.68 5.48 16.39
C SER A 507 16.24 6.41 15.27
N SER A 508 16.80 6.32 14.05
CA SER A 508 16.60 7.33 12.99
C SER A 508 16.20 6.78 11.62
N ASP A 509 15.47 7.63 10.89
CA ASP A 509 15.07 7.47 9.49
C ASP A 509 16.27 7.60 8.52
N ASP A 510 17.38 8.20 8.95
CA ASP A 510 18.56 8.42 8.09
C ASP A 510 19.23 7.11 7.62
N LEU A 511 18.99 5.99 8.31
CA LEU A 511 19.51 4.70 7.87
C LEU A 511 18.87 4.22 6.56
N ALA A 512 17.62 4.59 6.29
CA ALA A 512 16.98 4.32 5.00
C ALA A 512 17.63 5.14 3.88
N ASN A 513 18.01 6.39 4.16
CA ASN A 513 18.73 7.24 3.20
C ASN A 513 20.11 6.66 2.86
N TRP A 514 20.87 6.20 3.86
CA TRP A 514 22.17 5.54 3.62
C TRP A 514 22.06 4.30 2.74
N MET A 515 21.04 3.47 2.98
CA MET A 515 20.78 2.28 2.19
C MET A 515 20.42 2.64 0.74
N LYS A 516 19.58 3.66 0.55
CA LYS A 516 19.24 4.21 -0.77
C LYS A 516 20.46 4.76 -1.50
N ASP A 517 21.33 5.50 -0.82
CA ASP A 517 22.57 6.03 -1.39
C ASP A 517 23.56 4.91 -1.78
N MET A 518 23.49 3.76 -1.10
CA MET A 518 24.21 2.53 -1.46
C MET A 518 23.53 1.71 -2.58
N GLY A 519 22.38 2.15 -3.09
CA GLY A 519 21.69 1.58 -4.25
C GLY A 519 20.51 0.67 -3.94
N MET A 520 20.05 0.59 -2.68
CA MET A 520 18.89 -0.23 -2.29
C MET A 520 17.83 0.63 -1.61
N ASP A 521 16.65 0.74 -2.22
CA ASP A 521 15.51 1.48 -1.68
C ASP A 521 14.37 0.50 -1.36
N LEU A 522 14.14 0.24 -0.07
CA LEU A 522 13.14 -0.75 0.35
C LEU A 522 11.73 -0.27 -0.05
N PHE A 523 10.89 -1.20 -0.51
CA PHE A 523 9.53 -0.92 -0.99
C PHE A 523 9.45 0.03 -2.20
N GLN A 524 10.58 0.33 -2.85
CA GLN A 524 10.64 1.17 -4.05
C GLN A 524 11.53 0.51 -5.09
N ARG A 525 10.91 -0.25 -6.00
CA ARG A 525 11.60 -0.88 -7.12
C ARG A 525 10.77 -0.71 -8.40
N ASP A 526 11.31 0.01 -9.38
CA ASP A 526 10.63 0.22 -10.66
C ASP A 526 10.48 -1.08 -11.47
N GLU A 527 11.48 -1.97 -11.38
CA GLU A 527 11.56 -3.25 -12.09
C GLU A 527 11.13 -4.43 -11.19
N PRO A 528 10.25 -5.33 -11.63
CA PRO A 528 9.68 -6.37 -10.75
C PRO A 528 10.65 -7.54 -10.45
N ASP A 529 11.91 -7.43 -10.87
CA ASP A 529 12.95 -8.45 -10.75
C ASP A 529 13.63 -8.50 -9.38
N GLY A 530 13.29 -7.55 -8.51
CA GLY A 530 13.93 -7.39 -7.21
C GLY A 530 15.35 -6.85 -7.30
N TYR A 531 15.99 -6.78 -6.16
CA TYR A 531 17.40 -6.46 -6.04
C TYR A 531 18.28 -7.71 -6.23
N SER A 532 19.44 -7.52 -6.86
CA SER A 532 20.36 -8.62 -7.16
C SER A 532 20.85 -9.33 -5.88
N GLU A 533 20.83 -10.66 -5.90
CA GLU A 533 21.48 -11.50 -4.87
C GLU A 533 22.97 -11.74 -5.17
N ILE A 534 23.46 -11.27 -6.33
CA ILE A 534 24.84 -11.42 -6.77
C ILE A 534 25.69 -10.30 -6.16
N GLY A 535 26.75 -10.68 -5.46
CA GLY A 535 27.53 -9.75 -4.67
C GLY A 535 28.21 -8.64 -5.48
N LEU A 536 28.68 -8.96 -6.69
CA LEU A 536 29.42 -8.01 -7.53
C LEU A 536 28.58 -6.83 -8.00
N ASP A 537 27.25 -6.97 -8.07
CA ASP A 537 26.35 -5.89 -8.47
C ASP A 537 26.27 -4.77 -7.43
N TRP A 538 26.66 -5.07 -6.17
CA TRP A 538 26.62 -4.12 -5.06
C TRP A 538 27.91 -3.31 -4.87
N ILE A 539 28.97 -3.61 -5.62
CA ILE A 539 30.28 -2.95 -5.51
C ILE A 539 30.61 -2.22 -6.81
N GLY A 540 30.42 -0.91 -6.78
CA GLY A 540 30.93 0.04 -7.77
C GLY A 540 31.65 1.20 -7.09
N THR A 541 32.31 2.05 -7.87
CA THR A 541 33.05 3.21 -7.33
C THR A 541 32.17 4.11 -6.45
N THR A 542 30.92 4.32 -6.84
CA THR A 542 29.96 5.17 -6.10
C THR A 542 29.45 4.47 -4.84
N THR A 543 28.94 3.24 -4.95
CA THR A 543 28.37 2.52 -3.79
C THR A 543 29.42 2.19 -2.73
N LEU A 544 30.67 1.92 -3.15
CA LEU A 544 31.79 1.74 -2.21
C LEU A 544 32.13 3.03 -1.46
N LEU A 545 32.09 4.18 -2.13
CA LEU A 545 32.31 5.46 -1.47
C LEU A 545 31.23 5.71 -0.41
N GLU A 546 29.96 5.43 -0.70
CA GLU A 546 28.88 5.61 0.28
C GLU A 546 28.98 4.64 1.46
N ARG A 547 29.42 3.40 1.24
CA ARG A 547 29.75 2.46 2.32
C ARG A 547 30.85 3.00 3.23
N ILE A 548 31.90 3.59 2.66
CA ILE A 548 33.01 4.20 3.43
C ILE A 548 32.53 5.45 4.18
N ASN A 549 31.71 6.29 3.54
CA ASN A 549 31.12 7.48 4.15
C ASN A 549 30.28 7.09 5.37
N PHE A 550 29.38 6.12 5.20
CA PHE A 550 28.58 5.56 6.28
C PHE A 550 29.47 5.01 7.39
N ALA A 551 30.42 4.13 7.08
CA ALA A 551 31.30 3.48 8.06
C ALA A 551 32.06 4.49 8.92
N ARG A 552 32.64 5.53 8.30
CA ARG A 552 33.36 6.59 9.02
C ARG A 552 32.42 7.41 9.89
N ARG A 553 31.27 7.81 9.35
CA ARG A 553 30.31 8.65 10.05
C ARG A 553 29.70 7.92 11.24
N PHE A 554 29.26 6.69 11.05
CA PHE A 554 28.79 5.78 12.10
C PHE A 554 29.85 5.58 13.18
N ALA A 555 31.08 5.19 12.81
CA ALA A 555 32.12 4.90 13.79
C ALA A 555 32.47 6.11 14.67
N SER A 556 32.43 7.32 14.10
CA SER A 556 32.73 8.57 14.80
C SER A 556 31.69 8.99 15.86
N ASN A 557 30.49 8.37 15.90
CA ASN A 557 29.33 8.81 16.69
C ASN A 557 28.93 10.28 16.43
N VAL A 558 29.27 10.86 15.28
CA VAL A 558 28.92 12.25 14.95
C VAL A 558 27.40 12.45 14.86
N ASP A 559 26.67 11.40 14.48
CA ASP A 559 25.21 11.38 14.48
C ASP A 559 24.71 10.80 15.83
N ASN A 560 23.72 11.46 16.43
CA ASN A 560 23.12 11.02 17.71
C ASN A 560 22.15 9.85 17.57
N ASP A 561 22.05 9.30 16.37
CA ASP A 561 20.93 8.48 15.91
C ASP A 561 21.23 6.97 15.94
N TYR A 562 22.50 6.59 16.03
CA TYR A 562 22.97 5.21 16.00
C TYR A 562 24.34 5.06 16.68
N GLN A 563 24.45 5.52 17.93
CA GLN A 563 25.71 5.53 18.66
C GLN A 563 26.07 4.17 19.26
N TRP A 564 27.39 3.92 19.35
CA TRP A 564 27.97 2.77 20.04
C TRP A 564 28.96 3.22 21.12
N ASN A 565 29.24 2.35 22.10
CA ASN A 565 30.09 2.69 23.25
C ASN A 565 31.35 1.83 23.29
N ILE A 566 32.53 2.47 23.25
CA ILE A 566 33.83 1.79 23.39
C ILE A 566 33.94 1.02 24.70
N GLY A 567 33.34 1.55 25.78
CA GLY A 567 33.31 0.92 27.10
C GLY A 567 32.63 -0.46 27.13
N ASN A 568 31.86 -0.82 26.10
CA ASN A 568 31.29 -2.17 25.96
C ASN A 568 32.36 -3.21 25.55
N PHE A 569 33.49 -2.76 24.99
CA PHE A 569 34.52 -3.62 24.40
C PHE A 569 35.87 -3.48 25.11
N ILE A 570 36.20 -2.28 25.57
CA ILE A 570 37.47 -1.96 26.22
C ILE A 570 37.16 -1.35 27.58
N ASP A 571 37.73 -1.93 28.65
CA ASP A 571 37.62 -1.39 30.00
C ASP A 571 38.27 0.01 30.07
N PRO A 572 37.49 1.08 30.32
CA PRO A 572 38.02 2.45 30.40
C PRO A 572 39.07 2.62 31.51
N ALA A 573 39.10 1.74 32.51
CA ALA A 573 40.06 1.80 33.60
C ALA A 573 41.40 1.13 33.30
N GLN A 574 41.49 0.25 32.29
CA GLN A 574 42.73 -0.42 31.93
C GLN A 574 43.47 0.28 30.80
N GLY A 575 42.75 0.71 29.76
CA GLY A 575 43.37 1.29 28.56
C GLY A 575 44.25 0.29 27.79
N LEU A 576 44.09 0.20 26.47
CA LEU A 576 44.90 -0.67 25.62
C LEU A 576 45.73 0.17 24.63
N GLY A 577 47.00 -0.20 24.43
CA GLY A 577 47.78 0.30 23.30
C GLY A 577 47.24 -0.24 21.96
N ALA A 578 47.74 0.28 20.84
CA ALA A 578 47.17 -0.01 19.51
C ALA A 578 47.00 -1.51 19.21
N ALA A 579 48.01 -2.34 19.47
CA ALA A 579 47.94 -3.78 19.23
C ALA A 579 46.82 -4.47 20.04
N GLY A 580 46.56 -4.02 21.27
CA GLY A 580 45.49 -4.55 22.11
C GLY A 580 44.11 -4.13 21.60
N VAL A 581 43.95 -2.86 21.21
CA VAL A 581 42.72 -2.34 20.59
C VAL A 581 42.40 -3.10 19.30
N VAL A 582 43.39 -3.24 18.42
CA VAL A 582 43.23 -3.96 17.14
C VAL A 582 42.87 -5.42 17.38
N ALA A 583 43.43 -6.08 18.40
CA ALA A 583 43.04 -7.45 18.75
C ALA A 583 41.56 -7.53 19.17
N VAL A 584 41.08 -6.60 20.00
CA VAL A 584 39.66 -6.55 20.41
C VAL A 584 38.75 -6.38 19.20
N PHE A 585 39.00 -5.38 18.35
CA PHE A 585 38.12 -5.13 17.20
C PHE A 585 38.31 -6.14 16.05
N ASN A 586 39.45 -6.84 15.97
CA ASN A 586 39.59 -8.02 15.12
C ASN A 586 38.63 -9.14 15.54
N GLU A 587 38.49 -9.41 16.84
CA GLU A 587 37.52 -10.39 17.33
C GLU A 587 36.08 -9.92 17.11
N VAL A 588 35.78 -8.66 17.45
CA VAL A 588 34.42 -8.10 17.35
C VAL A 588 33.91 -8.02 15.90
N LEU A 589 34.74 -7.53 14.97
CA LEU A 589 34.33 -7.28 13.59
C LEU A 589 34.68 -8.45 12.67
N PHE A 590 35.80 -9.14 12.89
CA PHE A 590 36.30 -10.12 11.95
C PHE A 590 36.44 -11.52 12.54
N GLN A 591 35.96 -11.78 13.76
CA GLN A 591 36.06 -13.07 14.43
C GLN A 591 37.49 -13.63 14.46
N GLY A 592 38.49 -12.74 14.50
CA GLY A 592 39.89 -13.12 14.51
C GLY A 592 40.57 -13.21 13.13
N ASP A 593 39.82 -13.13 12.04
CA ASP A 593 40.28 -13.50 10.68
C ASP A 593 41.09 -12.44 9.92
N LEU A 594 41.45 -11.31 10.53
CA LEU A 594 42.39 -10.39 9.88
C LEU A 594 43.74 -11.07 9.68
N THR A 595 44.31 -10.88 8.50
CA THR A 595 45.68 -11.29 8.20
C THR A 595 46.68 -10.43 8.97
N GLU A 596 47.90 -10.94 9.17
CA GLU A 596 48.97 -10.14 9.80
C GLU A 596 49.27 -8.85 9.02
N ALA A 597 49.15 -8.88 7.69
CA ALA A 597 49.32 -7.68 6.86
C ALA A 597 48.25 -6.62 7.15
N GLU A 598 46.97 -7.01 7.24
CA GLU A 598 45.88 -6.09 7.58
C GLU A 598 46.02 -5.57 9.01
N LYS A 599 46.37 -6.43 9.97
CA LYS A 599 46.65 -6.00 11.35
C LYS A 599 47.75 -4.95 11.39
N CYS A 600 48.84 -5.14 10.64
CA CYS A 600 49.90 -4.14 10.55
C CYS A 600 49.42 -2.82 9.96
N ILE A 601 48.59 -2.83 8.91
CA ILE A 601 48.04 -1.60 8.31
C ILE A 601 47.13 -0.86 9.29
N VAL A 602 46.28 -1.58 10.03
CA VAL A 602 45.39 -0.95 11.03
C VAL A 602 46.20 -0.41 12.22
N ILE A 603 47.23 -1.12 12.67
CA ILE A 603 48.13 -0.63 13.72
C ILE A 603 48.88 0.62 13.23
N ASP A 604 49.40 0.61 12.00
CA ASP A 604 50.10 1.76 11.41
C ASP A 604 49.17 2.98 11.32
N TYR A 605 47.92 2.79 10.88
CA TYR A 605 46.90 3.84 10.89
C TYR A 605 46.66 4.44 12.30
N LEU A 606 46.70 3.60 13.33
CA LEU A 606 46.48 4.01 14.72
C LEU A 606 47.74 4.54 15.44
N GLU A 607 48.92 4.34 14.86
CA GLU A 607 50.22 4.72 15.43
C GLU A 607 50.92 5.83 14.61
N THR A 608 50.24 6.41 13.61
CA THR A 608 50.76 7.50 12.77
C THR A 608 49.82 8.70 12.74
N ASP A 609 50.38 9.88 12.46
CA ASP A 609 49.61 11.10 12.16
C ASP A 609 49.34 11.26 10.66
N LEU A 610 48.62 12.34 10.30
CA LEU A 610 48.27 12.64 8.90
C LEU A 610 49.49 12.91 7.99
N ASP A 611 50.64 13.23 8.57
CA ASP A 611 51.90 13.46 7.86
C ASP A 611 52.80 12.20 7.84
N GLY A 612 52.34 11.10 8.45
CA GLY A 612 53.05 9.82 8.52
C GLY A 612 54.13 9.76 9.60
N PHE A 613 54.13 10.69 10.56
CA PHE A 613 55.04 10.61 11.71
C PHE A 613 54.49 9.69 12.80
N PRO A 614 55.36 9.01 13.58
CA PRO A 614 54.93 8.18 14.69
C PRO A 614 54.14 8.99 15.72
N TRP A 615 52.90 8.58 15.94
CA TRP A 615 52.00 9.12 16.94
C TRP A 615 51.32 7.98 17.69
N PRO A 616 51.98 7.40 18.71
CA PRO A 616 51.48 6.22 19.38
C PRO A 616 50.13 6.43 20.04
N LEU A 617 49.34 5.36 20.13
CA LEU A 617 48.06 5.41 20.84
C LEU A 617 48.32 5.43 22.36
N ASP A 618 47.93 6.53 23.00
CA ASP A 618 48.08 6.75 24.44
C ASP A 618 46.71 6.68 25.14
N PRO A 619 46.47 5.68 26.02
CA PRO A 619 45.22 5.58 26.78
C PRO A 619 44.91 6.76 27.69
N ASP A 620 45.92 7.53 28.10
CA ASP A 620 45.74 8.71 28.96
C ASP A 620 45.48 9.99 28.16
N ALA A 621 45.52 9.94 26.82
CA ALA A 621 45.31 11.09 25.95
C ALA A 621 43.82 11.41 25.74
N ASN A 622 43.49 12.71 25.65
CA ASN A 622 42.11 13.17 25.49
C ASN A 622 41.44 12.74 24.18
N ASP A 623 42.24 12.36 23.18
CA ASP A 623 41.79 11.91 21.86
C ASP A 623 41.78 10.38 21.72
N TYR A 624 42.09 9.62 22.77
CA TYR A 624 42.17 8.16 22.75
C TYR A 624 40.92 7.52 22.15
N GLU A 625 39.74 7.86 22.65
CA GLU A 625 38.48 7.33 22.13
C GLU A 625 38.23 7.74 20.67
N THR A 626 38.53 8.99 20.31
CA THR A 626 38.33 9.49 18.94
C THR A 626 39.21 8.72 17.96
N ARG A 627 40.46 8.45 18.31
CA ARG A 627 41.37 7.66 17.46
C ARG A 627 40.92 6.20 17.32
N ILE A 628 40.37 5.61 18.38
CA ILE A 628 39.75 4.27 18.31
C ILE A 628 38.54 4.29 17.37
N ARG A 629 37.67 5.29 17.47
CA ARG A 629 36.50 5.45 16.58
C ARG A 629 36.93 5.59 15.12
N ASP A 630 37.94 6.41 14.84
CA ASP A 630 38.48 6.58 13.48
C ASP A 630 39.07 5.27 12.94
N MET A 631 39.80 4.52 13.78
CA MET A 631 40.31 3.19 13.44
C MET A 631 39.17 2.20 13.15
N VAL A 632 38.11 2.17 13.95
CA VAL A 632 36.94 1.31 13.69
C VAL A 632 36.30 1.68 12.34
N GLY A 633 36.15 2.98 12.03
CA GLY A 633 35.66 3.44 10.73
C GLY A 633 36.56 2.99 9.57
N PHE A 634 37.88 3.01 9.77
CA PHE A 634 38.84 2.47 8.81
C PHE A 634 38.72 0.95 8.65
N MET A 635 38.58 0.19 9.74
CA MET A 635 38.38 -1.26 9.72
C MET A 635 37.10 -1.65 8.98
N LEU A 636 35.98 -0.97 9.22
CA LEU A 636 34.72 -1.14 8.49
C LEU A 636 34.83 -0.75 7.00
N SER A 637 35.86 0.00 6.61
CA SER A 637 36.16 0.34 5.21
C SER A 637 37.05 -0.69 4.52
N LEU A 638 37.57 -1.70 5.23
CA LEU A 638 38.41 -2.73 4.63
C LEU A 638 37.59 -3.62 3.67
N PRO A 639 38.22 -4.15 2.60
CA PRO A 639 37.56 -5.09 1.70
C PRO A 639 36.92 -6.27 2.45
N ARG A 640 37.60 -6.79 3.47
CA ARG A 640 37.14 -7.94 4.27
C ARG A 640 35.80 -7.69 4.96
N TRP A 641 35.47 -6.44 5.33
CA TRP A 641 34.20 -6.12 5.97
C TRP A 641 33.03 -6.09 4.97
N GLN A 642 33.33 -5.93 3.68
CA GLN A 642 32.31 -5.96 2.62
C GLN A 642 31.74 -7.35 2.37
N PHE A 643 32.44 -8.41 2.81
CA PHE A 643 32.02 -9.80 2.61
C PHE A 643 31.25 -10.35 3.81
N GLN A 644 30.21 -11.15 3.58
CA GLN A 644 29.33 -11.70 4.62
C GLN A 644 29.91 -12.90 5.38
#